data_AF-A0A942DGH0-F1
#
_entry.id   AF-A0A942DGH0-F1
#
_cell.length_a   1.000
_cell.length_b   1.000
_cell.length_c   1.000
_cell.angle_alpha   90.00
_cell.angle_beta   90.00
_cell.angle_gamma   90.00
#
_symmetry.space_group_name_H-M   'P 1'
#
loop_
_entity.id
_entity.type
_entity.pdbx_description
1 polymer ?
#
loop_
_entity_poly.entity_id
_entity_poly.type
_entity_poly.pdbx_seq_one_letter_code
_entity_poly.pdbx_strand_id
1 'polypeptide(L)'
;MKTRRRQGATLGLVAVCVLVIIVIGIGCYFLAKIFGGGREVANATDAGALNIAKNAMNKTNPLISVSLPGSTGQYADFVALADPPGSNSINLLTYNRCVAQALLVAMNATQEDTPAAKGHATQVIDALNALGTELKDKLTNPALVQYFAQVNNDTRMWGNNALNAQNSTYKIAFMKHNESTNVYFTPSMLSQAPITLTPPSNWQTIGTAKVPVINPSTGGYIRGYENLNFPGIGSIMGVPVFPQQNPHLVALADFNNPALSGPPSDKIPPNAFSVAASSTESKTGVMGGAIAAAIIGSSVTKAGGGAANYDFPASVPGGYLAIVNLPSANLPAGGIAVPNDDNIFNNELYLGPGIDIATTSGGAAYSNTDMGANAAWAAYNASSSTNPDGGLPAGSAGGFVADTRGKNANLYPPDHGHPLSAMYTANNPNGVAQNPPDLAELLTIRSRSTNCLDQMNTGPNYYLSGTCLTYLPSFLQTFNRPMPSGGGASTGLFTSVDLAKGQVIAAFQSGARGVTVTGSTNQGLPPSGMGLFANGVGAAYPQPAYNPNGSIQTLGNIDQLLTQVTSGNQVVPSCTKANIIKALTQRCYEIKPTATAAEINALWQTPLPIGQTAYIYLDPATRNLKAFGQAQAPATLVANSQPDGAPLDPQLNCESDYSLDNGMIDVEKGGGHAADDNLHDRPYTQISGSGIHGQDHATLVLSSGFNNLLGQLSFSNTTSGVENFSRPN
;
A
#
# COMPACT_ATOMS: atom_id res chain seq x y z
N MET A 1 -68.06 85.64 55.80
CA MET A 1 -66.72 84.97 55.75
C MET A 1 -66.87 83.48 56.03
N LYS A 2 -66.92 82.59 55.02
CA LYS A 2 -66.86 81.12 55.23
C LYS A 2 -66.65 80.33 53.92
N THR A 3 -65.58 80.61 53.16
CA THR A 3 -65.28 79.85 51.91
C THR A 3 -63.79 79.60 51.64
N ARG A 4 -62.87 79.90 52.56
CA ARG A 4 -61.41 79.70 52.36
C ARG A 4 -60.80 78.43 52.98
N ARG A 5 -61.56 77.61 53.72
CA ARG A 5 -61.01 76.44 54.46
C ARG A 5 -61.16 75.07 53.80
N ARG A 6 -61.81 74.96 52.63
CA ARG A 6 -62.00 73.66 51.92
C ARG A 6 -60.92 73.32 50.87
N GLN A 7 -60.03 74.26 50.52
CA GLN A 7 -59.00 74.04 49.49
C GLN A 7 -57.70 73.37 50.01
N GLY A 8 -57.45 73.37 51.32
CA GLY A 8 -56.24 72.76 51.90
C GLY A 8 -56.31 71.23 52.05
N ALA A 9 -57.50 70.69 52.33
CA ALA A 9 -57.69 69.24 52.52
C ALA A 9 -57.56 68.45 51.20
N THR A 10 -58.04 69.02 50.09
CA THR A 10 -57.87 68.43 48.75
C THR A 10 -56.42 68.43 48.30
N LEU A 11 -55.64 69.46 48.64
CA LEU A 11 -54.22 69.56 48.28
C LEU A 11 -53.36 68.53 49.03
N GLY A 12 -53.68 68.28 50.31
CA GLY A 12 -53.04 67.22 51.11
C GLY A 12 -53.33 65.81 50.58
N LEU A 13 -54.58 65.52 50.18
CA LEU A 13 -54.95 64.23 49.58
C LEU A 13 -54.21 63.99 48.25
N VAL A 14 -54.13 65.00 47.38
CA VAL A 14 -53.40 64.91 46.10
C VAL A 14 -51.91 64.66 46.33
N ALA A 15 -51.29 65.36 47.29
CA ALA A 15 -49.88 65.14 47.63
C ALA A 15 -49.61 63.71 48.12
N VAL A 16 -50.48 63.15 48.96
CA VAL A 16 -50.37 61.76 49.43
C VAL A 16 -50.57 60.77 48.28
N CYS A 17 -51.56 60.97 47.41
CA CYS A 17 -51.76 60.12 46.24
C CYS A 17 -50.56 60.15 45.29
N VAL A 18 -49.97 61.32 45.03
CA VAL A 18 -48.76 61.46 44.21
C VAL A 18 -47.57 60.76 44.86
N LEU A 19 -47.39 60.90 46.17
CA LEU A 19 -46.34 60.19 46.93
C LEU A 19 -46.51 58.67 46.82
N VAL A 20 -47.73 58.16 47.00
CA VAL A 20 -48.03 56.73 46.87
C VAL A 20 -47.72 56.23 45.45
N ILE A 21 -48.09 56.98 44.41
CA ILE A 21 -47.76 56.63 43.02
C ILE A 21 -46.24 56.61 42.79
N ILE A 22 -45.50 57.57 43.35
CA ILE A 22 -44.03 57.60 43.27
C ILE A 22 -43.42 56.37 43.96
N VAL A 23 -43.89 56.01 45.16
CA VAL A 23 -43.41 54.84 45.90
C VAL A 23 -43.70 53.54 45.14
N ILE A 24 -44.92 53.41 44.58
CA ILE A 24 -45.27 52.26 43.72
C ILE A 24 -44.38 52.23 42.47
N GLY A 25 -44.14 53.39 41.84
CA GLY A 25 -43.26 53.50 40.66
C GLY A 25 -41.83 53.07 40.95
N ILE A 26 -41.27 53.49 42.10
CA ILE A 26 -39.96 53.06 42.57
C ILE A 26 -39.95 51.53 42.83
N GLY A 27 -40.99 50.99 43.47
CA GLY A 27 -41.14 49.55 43.70
C GLY A 27 -41.16 48.74 42.40
N CYS A 28 -41.97 49.17 41.42
CA CYS A 28 -42.04 48.55 40.09
C CYS A 28 -40.70 48.62 39.35
N TYR A 29 -39.96 49.74 39.47
CA TYR A 29 -38.63 49.88 38.88
C TYR A 29 -37.63 48.86 39.46
N PHE A 30 -37.61 48.67 40.79
CA PHE A 30 -36.75 47.66 41.42
C PHE A 30 -37.13 46.23 41.00
N LEU A 31 -38.43 45.91 40.96
CA LEU A 31 -38.89 44.61 40.48
C LEU A 31 -38.49 44.37 39.02
N ALA A 32 -38.66 45.37 38.15
CA ALA A 32 -38.24 45.29 36.75
C ALA A 32 -36.73 45.09 36.62
N LYS A 33 -35.92 45.75 37.47
CA LYS A 33 -34.46 45.57 37.51
C LYS A 33 -34.06 44.16 37.96
N ILE A 34 -34.72 43.61 38.99
CA ILE A 34 -34.45 42.25 39.49
C ILE A 34 -34.84 41.20 38.43
N PHE A 35 -36.03 41.32 37.81
CA PHE A 35 -36.46 40.36 36.80
C PHE A 35 -35.69 40.49 35.48
N GLY A 36 -35.44 41.73 35.03
CA GLY A 36 -34.67 42.00 33.81
C GLY A 36 -33.21 41.57 33.97
N GLY A 37 -32.60 41.90 35.10
CA GLY A 37 -31.25 41.48 35.42
C GLY A 37 -31.11 39.96 35.62
N GLY A 38 -32.14 39.27 36.13
CA GLY A 38 -32.13 37.81 36.26
C GLY A 38 -32.06 37.12 34.89
N ARG A 39 -32.71 37.70 33.86
CA ARG A 39 -32.60 37.23 32.47
C ARG A 39 -31.21 37.47 31.89
N GLU A 40 -30.58 38.60 32.20
CA GLU A 40 -29.20 38.86 31.77
C GLU A 40 -28.23 37.84 32.38
N VAL A 41 -28.36 37.54 33.68
CA VAL A 41 -27.57 36.50 34.36
C VAL A 41 -27.81 35.13 33.73
N ALA A 42 -29.05 34.77 33.40
CA ALA A 42 -29.36 33.52 32.72
C ALA A 42 -28.72 33.44 31.33
N ASN A 43 -28.92 34.44 30.48
CA ASN A 43 -28.34 34.49 29.12
C ASN A 43 -26.81 34.47 29.14
N ALA A 44 -26.20 35.14 30.12
CA ALA A 44 -24.76 35.12 30.30
C ALA A 44 -24.24 33.75 30.76
N THR A 45 -24.99 33.08 31.64
CA THR A 45 -24.69 31.71 32.07
C THR A 45 -24.78 30.73 30.91
N ASP A 46 -25.81 30.87 30.09
CA ASP A 46 -25.99 30.11 28.84
C ASP A 46 -24.82 30.31 27.88
N ALA A 47 -24.42 31.57 27.64
CA ALA A 47 -23.27 31.88 26.79
C ALA A 47 -21.96 31.29 27.33
N GLY A 48 -21.77 31.32 28.65
CA GLY A 48 -20.60 30.73 29.31
C GLY A 48 -20.56 29.20 29.21
N ALA A 49 -21.67 28.50 29.48
CA ALA A 49 -21.77 27.05 29.30
C ALA A 49 -21.53 26.64 27.84
N LEU A 50 -22.09 27.41 26.90
CA LEU A 50 -21.85 27.22 25.48
C LEU A 50 -20.39 27.41 25.11
N ASN A 51 -19.69 28.35 25.74
CA ASN A 51 -18.26 28.58 25.50
C ASN A 51 -17.39 27.43 26.02
N ILE A 52 -17.77 26.78 27.14
CA ILE A 52 -17.14 25.53 27.59
C ILE A 52 -17.31 24.45 26.53
N ALA A 53 -18.53 24.20 26.05
CA ALA A 53 -18.80 23.19 25.03
C ALA A 53 -18.05 23.45 23.71
N LYS A 54 -17.94 24.71 23.28
CA LYS A 54 -17.11 25.09 22.11
C LYS A 54 -15.62 24.79 22.35
N ASN A 55 -15.11 25.17 23.52
CA ASN A 55 -13.70 24.98 23.84
C ASN A 55 -13.33 23.52 24.12
N ALA A 56 -14.29 22.66 24.49
CA ALA A 56 -14.11 21.21 24.63
C ALA A 56 -13.76 20.49 23.30
N MET A 57 -13.90 21.18 22.17
CA MET A 57 -13.51 20.70 20.84
C MET A 57 -12.30 21.45 20.26
N ASN A 58 -11.66 22.32 21.04
CA ASN A 58 -10.52 23.10 20.58
C ASN A 58 -9.30 22.20 20.31
N LYS A 59 -8.79 22.25 19.08
CA LYS A 59 -7.74 21.34 18.56
C LYS A 59 -6.36 21.57 19.18
N THR A 60 -6.07 22.79 19.60
CA THR A 60 -4.73 23.20 20.07
C THR A 60 -4.62 23.23 21.59
N ASN A 61 -5.67 22.84 22.31
CA ASN A 61 -5.74 23.01 23.74
C ASN A 61 -5.31 21.74 24.50
N PRO A 62 -4.17 21.77 25.22
CA PRO A 62 -3.65 20.60 25.94
C PRO A 62 -4.51 20.21 27.16
N LEU A 63 -5.44 21.06 27.61
CA LEU A 63 -6.33 20.75 28.72
C LEU A 63 -7.46 19.79 28.35
N ILE A 64 -7.75 19.65 27.06
CA ILE A 64 -8.88 18.84 26.54
C ILE A 64 -8.45 17.89 25.42
N SER A 65 -7.15 17.69 25.26
CA SER A 65 -6.60 16.78 24.26
C SER A 65 -5.60 15.83 24.90
N VAL A 66 -5.56 14.63 24.36
CA VAL A 66 -4.59 13.58 24.69
C VAL A 66 -3.46 13.65 23.69
N SER A 67 -2.22 13.67 24.18
CA SER A 67 -1.04 13.72 23.32
C SER A 67 -0.67 12.31 22.86
N LEU A 68 -0.35 12.18 21.58
CA LEU A 68 0.05 10.92 20.95
C LEU A 68 1.59 10.85 20.90
N PRO A 69 2.23 9.85 21.51
CA PRO A 69 3.69 9.75 21.60
C PRO A 69 4.41 9.36 20.28
N GLY A 70 3.76 9.50 19.12
CA GLY A 70 4.30 9.10 17.81
C GLY A 70 4.04 7.62 17.47
N SER A 71 4.74 7.12 16.44
CA SER A 71 4.47 5.82 15.79
C SER A 71 4.94 4.57 16.57
N THR A 72 5.52 4.73 17.76
CA THR A 72 6.08 3.61 18.56
C THR A 72 5.53 3.54 19.99
N GLY A 73 4.39 4.18 20.27
CA GLY A 73 3.75 4.17 21.59
C GLY A 73 2.36 3.56 21.62
N GLN A 74 1.69 3.65 22.78
CA GLN A 74 0.36 3.09 23.05
C GLN A 74 -0.71 3.49 22.03
N TYR A 75 -0.54 4.63 21.36
CA TYR A 75 -1.49 5.18 20.39
C TYR A 75 -0.94 5.22 18.96
N ALA A 76 0.02 4.35 18.64
CA ALA A 76 0.69 4.31 17.33
C ALA A 76 -0.29 4.24 16.14
N ASP A 77 -1.37 3.46 16.28
CA ASP A 77 -2.40 3.34 15.24
C ASP A 77 -3.15 4.65 14.96
N PHE A 78 -3.28 5.54 15.96
CA PHE A 78 -4.14 6.73 15.86
C PHE A 78 -3.41 8.01 15.48
N VAL A 79 -2.08 7.98 15.29
CA VAL A 79 -1.26 9.18 15.03
C VAL A 79 -1.73 9.95 13.78
N ALA A 80 -2.11 9.24 12.72
CA ALA A 80 -2.58 9.83 11.48
C ALA A 80 -3.99 10.47 11.57
N LEU A 81 -4.69 10.27 12.70
CA LEU A 81 -6.05 10.76 12.93
C LEU A 81 -6.11 12.13 13.65
N ALA A 82 -4.96 12.68 14.02
CA ALA A 82 -4.87 14.04 14.54
C ALA A 82 -5.40 15.09 13.53
N ASP A 83 -5.90 16.21 14.04
CA ASP A 83 -6.42 17.33 13.25
C ASP A 83 -6.04 18.67 13.91
N PRO A 84 -5.25 19.55 13.27
CA PRO A 84 -4.67 19.38 11.93
C PRO A 84 -3.67 18.20 11.88
N PRO A 85 -3.42 17.60 10.70
CA PRO A 85 -2.43 16.54 10.56
C PRO A 85 -1.07 16.97 11.15
N GLY A 86 -0.47 16.11 11.98
CA GLY A 86 0.78 16.38 12.67
C GLY A 86 0.66 17.08 14.03
N SER A 87 -0.55 17.42 14.50
CA SER A 87 -0.72 18.00 15.85
C SER A 87 -0.42 17.01 16.98
N ASN A 88 -0.37 15.71 16.68
CA ASN A 88 -0.18 14.61 17.64
C ASN A 88 -1.10 14.73 18.86
N SER A 89 -2.33 15.21 18.65
CA SER A 89 -3.32 15.43 19.69
C SER A 89 -4.69 14.93 19.26
N ILE A 90 -5.36 14.20 20.14
CA ILE A 90 -6.75 13.78 19.96
C ILE A 90 -7.63 14.52 20.96
N ASN A 91 -8.72 15.10 20.48
CA ASN A 91 -9.74 15.70 21.30
C ASN A 91 -11.10 15.06 20.98
N LEU A 92 -12.17 15.59 21.56
CA LEU A 92 -13.50 15.01 21.39
C LEU A 92 -14.00 15.03 19.94
N LEU A 93 -13.53 15.96 19.12
CA LEU A 93 -13.87 16.06 17.69
C LEU A 93 -13.22 14.95 16.86
N THR A 94 -11.96 14.61 17.18
CA THR A 94 -11.18 13.58 16.47
C THR A 94 -11.26 12.20 17.11
N TYR A 95 -11.78 12.07 18.34
CA TYR A 95 -11.95 10.80 19.03
C TYR A 95 -12.76 9.80 18.20
N ASN A 96 -13.87 10.22 17.60
CA ASN A 96 -14.68 9.33 16.76
C ASN A 96 -13.95 8.86 15.49
N ARG A 97 -12.91 9.56 15.03
CA ARG A 97 -12.04 9.07 13.95
C ARG A 97 -11.25 7.84 14.42
N CYS A 98 -10.79 7.85 15.68
CA CYS A 98 -10.11 6.71 16.31
C CYS A 98 -11.07 5.53 16.50
N VAL A 99 -12.30 5.83 16.92
CA VAL A 99 -13.40 4.84 17.01
C VAL A 99 -13.63 4.18 15.64
N ALA A 100 -13.69 4.97 14.56
CA ALA A 100 -13.93 4.43 13.23
C ALA A 100 -12.76 3.61 12.68
N GLN A 101 -11.51 4.00 12.94
CA GLN A 101 -10.35 3.18 12.59
C GLN A 101 -10.35 1.86 13.38
N ALA A 102 -10.61 1.89 14.69
CA ALA A 102 -10.73 0.67 15.49
C ALA A 102 -11.88 -0.22 15.00
N LEU A 103 -12.99 0.38 14.53
CA LEU A 103 -14.11 -0.35 13.93
C LEU A 103 -13.67 -1.07 12.66
N LEU A 104 -12.99 -0.38 11.75
CA LEU A 104 -12.43 -0.97 10.53
C LEU A 104 -11.48 -2.13 10.87
N VAL A 105 -10.60 -1.94 11.85
CA VAL A 105 -9.68 -2.99 12.29
C VAL A 105 -10.42 -4.21 12.83
N ALA A 106 -11.45 -4.01 13.66
CA ALA A 106 -12.25 -5.10 14.19
C ALA A 106 -13.08 -5.83 13.11
N MET A 107 -13.60 -5.10 12.13
CA MET A 107 -14.32 -5.69 10.99
C MET A 107 -13.37 -6.52 10.11
N ASN A 108 -12.18 -6.01 9.81
CA ASN A 108 -11.14 -6.73 9.08
C ASN A 108 -10.74 -8.00 9.84
N ALA A 109 -10.43 -7.90 11.14
CA ALA A 109 -10.06 -9.05 11.95
C ALA A 109 -11.17 -10.12 12.05
N THR A 110 -12.44 -9.71 12.06
CA THR A 110 -13.58 -10.64 12.03
C THR A 110 -13.66 -11.38 10.71
N GLN A 111 -13.36 -10.71 9.61
CA GLN A 111 -13.37 -11.26 8.27
C GLN A 111 -12.18 -12.19 8.01
N GLU A 112 -11.00 -11.86 8.54
CA GLU A 112 -9.82 -12.74 8.47
C GLU A 112 -9.97 -13.99 9.36
N ASP A 113 -10.73 -13.88 10.45
CA ASP A 113 -11.06 -14.95 11.40
C ASP A 113 -9.85 -15.68 12.05
N THR A 114 -8.65 -15.08 12.01
CA THR A 114 -7.46 -15.67 12.64
C THR A 114 -7.33 -15.27 14.12
N PRO A 115 -6.70 -16.11 14.97
CA PRO A 115 -6.41 -15.73 16.36
C PRO A 115 -5.50 -14.50 16.47
N ALA A 116 -4.54 -14.34 15.55
CA ALA A 116 -3.62 -13.21 15.54
C ALA A 116 -4.36 -11.90 15.23
N ALA A 117 -5.19 -11.88 14.17
CA ALA A 117 -5.96 -10.70 13.81
C ALA A 117 -6.93 -10.27 14.92
N LYS A 118 -7.62 -11.21 15.57
CA LYS A 118 -8.48 -10.92 16.73
C LYS A 118 -7.70 -10.38 17.92
N GLY A 119 -6.54 -10.96 18.21
CA GLY A 119 -5.64 -10.51 19.29
C GLY A 119 -5.13 -9.09 19.06
N HIS A 120 -4.68 -8.78 17.84
CA HIS A 120 -4.24 -7.44 17.47
C HIS A 120 -5.38 -6.41 17.45
N ALA A 121 -6.55 -6.77 16.93
CA ALA A 121 -7.72 -5.89 16.99
C ALA A 121 -8.14 -5.57 18.44
N THR A 122 -7.99 -6.53 19.36
CA THR A 122 -8.20 -6.31 20.80
C THR A 122 -7.23 -5.25 21.33
N GLN A 123 -5.95 -5.29 20.94
CA GLN A 123 -4.95 -4.29 21.33
C GLN A 123 -5.31 -2.87 20.84
N VAL A 124 -5.81 -2.75 19.60
CA VAL A 124 -6.29 -1.46 19.08
C VAL A 124 -7.50 -0.94 19.85
N ILE A 125 -8.43 -1.82 20.23
CA ILE A 125 -9.59 -1.47 21.08
C ILE A 125 -9.13 -1.05 22.49
N ASP A 126 -8.14 -1.73 23.07
CA ASP A 126 -7.59 -1.36 24.37
C ASP A 126 -6.90 0.01 24.34
N ALA A 127 -6.16 0.31 23.26
CA ALA A 127 -5.61 1.64 23.02
C ALA A 127 -6.73 2.71 22.90
N LEU A 128 -7.83 2.41 22.19
CA LEU A 128 -8.99 3.30 22.08
C LEU A 128 -9.66 3.54 23.45
N ASN A 129 -9.79 2.49 24.25
CA ASN A 129 -10.38 2.56 25.59
C ASN A 129 -9.53 3.40 26.55
N ALA A 130 -8.21 3.25 26.48
CA ALA A 130 -7.27 4.09 27.25
C ALA A 130 -7.37 5.56 26.82
N LEU A 131 -7.38 5.82 25.51
CA LEU A 131 -7.56 7.15 24.94
C LEU A 131 -8.88 7.81 25.39
N GLY A 132 -9.97 7.04 25.39
CA GLY A 132 -11.29 7.49 25.86
C GLY A 132 -11.32 7.80 27.35
N THR A 133 -10.61 7.00 28.16
CA THR A 133 -10.46 7.22 29.61
C THR A 133 -9.65 8.48 29.89
N GLU A 134 -8.50 8.67 29.24
CA GLU A 134 -7.70 9.89 29.40
C GLU A 134 -8.47 11.13 28.97
N LEU A 135 -9.22 11.06 27.85
CA LEU A 135 -10.03 12.18 27.40
C LEU A 135 -11.19 12.47 28.36
N LYS A 136 -11.82 11.44 28.95
CA LYS A 136 -12.80 11.60 30.02
C LYS A 136 -12.21 12.30 31.23
N ASP A 137 -11.01 11.94 31.68
CA ASP A 137 -10.33 12.57 32.82
C ASP A 137 -10.03 14.06 32.54
N LYS A 138 -9.62 14.39 31.31
CA LYS A 138 -9.44 15.77 30.87
C LYS A 138 -10.76 16.56 30.86
N LEU A 139 -11.84 15.94 30.38
CA LEU A 139 -13.16 16.58 30.26
C LEU A 139 -13.96 16.62 31.56
N THR A 140 -13.59 15.84 32.57
CA THR A 140 -14.18 15.93 33.92
C THR A 140 -13.50 17.01 34.77
N ASN A 141 -12.36 17.56 34.32
CA ASN A 141 -11.59 18.53 35.06
C ASN A 141 -12.33 19.88 35.22
N PRO A 142 -12.63 20.33 36.47
CA PRO A 142 -13.28 21.62 36.71
C PRO A 142 -12.49 22.84 36.21
N ALA A 143 -11.20 22.69 35.89
CA ALA A 143 -10.40 23.75 35.26
C ALA A 143 -11.01 24.26 33.94
N LEU A 144 -11.86 23.46 33.26
CA LEU A 144 -12.59 23.89 32.07
C LEU A 144 -13.55 25.06 32.33
N VAL A 145 -13.94 25.30 33.58
CA VAL A 145 -14.75 26.47 33.96
C VAL A 145 -14.04 27.78 33.64
N GLN A 146 -12.71 27.80 33.47
CA GLN A 146 -12.00 28.99 33.01
C GLN A 146 -12.51 29.50 31.64
N TYR A 147 -13.02 28.61 30.77
CA TYR A 147 -13.60 29.01 29.49
C TYR A 147 -14.92 29.77 29.68
N PHE A 148 -15.63 29.55 30.78
CA PHE A 148 -16.80 30.37 31.12
C PHE A 148 -16.41 31.85 31.26
N ALA A 149 -15.32 32.12 31.98
CA ALA A 149 -14.86 33.47 32.28
C ALA A 149 -14.34 34.25 31.06
N GLN A 150 -14.09 33.57 29.93
CA GLN A 150 -13.63 34.21 28.70
C GLN A 150 -14.76 34.90 27.93
N VAL A 151 -16.03 34.66 28.29
CA VAL A 151 -17.16 35.37 27.69
C VAL A 151 -17.39 36.67 28.46
N ASN A 152 -17.07 37.80 27.82
CA ASN A 152 -17.42 39.12 28.34
C ASN A 152 -18.94 39.30 28.29
N ASN A 153 -19.60 38.93 29.37
CA ASN A 153 -21.05 39.06 29.51
C ASN A 153 -21.41 40.39 30.19
N ASP A 154 -22.22 41.20 29.51
CA ASP A 154 -22.72 42.47 30.01
C ASP A 154 -23.97 42.23 30.89
N THR A 155 -23.84 42.40 32.21
CA THR A 155 -24.94 42.37 33.19
C THR A 155 -25.38 43.80 33.55
N ARG A 156 -25.80 44.57 32.54
CA ARG A 156 -26.10 46.01 32.69
C ARG A 156 -27.15 46.31 33.75
N MET A 157 -28.21 45.50 33.81
CA MET A 157 -29.24 45.62 34.84
C MET A 157 -28.78 45.10 36.21
N TRP A 158 -27.68 44.34 36.28
CA TRP A 158 -27.04 43.87 37.51
C TRP A 158 -25.81 44.70 37.93
N GLY A 159 -25.62 45.87 37.31
CA GLY A 159 -24.54 46.80 37.67
C GLY A 159 -23.19 46.50 37.01
N ASN A 160 -23.17 45.79 35.88
CA ASN A 160 -21.96 45.39 35.14
C ASN A 160 -20.97 44.55 35.96
N ASN A 161 -21.46 43.82 36.96
CA ASN A 161 -20.62 42.90 37.71
C ASN A 161 -20.40 41.62 36.91
N ALA A 162 -19.14 41.21 36.77
CA ALA A 162 -18.76 39.97 36.11
C ALA A 162 -19.50 38.78 36.75
N LEU A 163 -19.96 37.83 35.92
CA LEU A 163 -20.47 36.58 36.45
C LEU A 163 -19.32 35.75 37.00
N ASN A 164 -19.52 35.25 38.22
CA ASN A 164 -18.63 34.26 38.81
C ASN A 164 -19.23 32.87 38.55
N ALA A 165 -18.54 32.07 37.73
CA ALA A 165 -18.84 30.66 37.61
C ALA A 165 -18.49 29.94 38.91
N GLN A 166 -19.38 29.03 39.33
CA GLN A 166 -19.16 28.24 40.54
C GLN A 166 -18.48 26.93 40.15
N ASN A 167 -17.16 26.83 40.31
CA ASN A 167 -16.39 25.63 39.94
C ASN A 167 -16.95 24.33 40.54
N SER A 168 -17.49 24.39 41.78
CA SER A 168 -18.10 23.24 42.47
C SER A 168 -19.38 22.72 41.81
N THR A 169 -19.94 23.46 40.86
CA THR A 169 -21.17 23.10 40.15
C THR A 169 -20.92 22.58 38.74
N TYR A 170 -19.66 22.50 38.34
CA TYR A 170 -19.29 21.89 37.07
C TYR A 170 -19.71 20.42 37.05
N LYS A 171 -20.49 20.05 36.02
CA LYS A 171 -20.96 18.69 35.81
C LYS A 171 -20.79 18.28 34.36
N ILE A 172 -20.62 16.99 34.16
CA ILE A 172 -20.61 16.35 32.85
C ILE A 172 -21.85 15.46 32.68
N ALA A 173 -22.21 15.17 31.43
CA ALA A 173 -23.28 14.25 31.07
C ALA A 173 -22.98 13.53 29.75
N PHE A 174 -23.59 12.36 29.59
CA PHE A 174 -23.54 11.52 28.39
C PHE A 174 -24.87 11.62 27.67
N MET A 175 -25.09 12.72 26.97
CA MET A 175 -26.41 13.01 26.42
C MET A 175 -26.62 12.39 25.04
N LYS A 176 -27.89 12.12 24.74
CA LYS A 176 -28.37 11.76 23.39
C LYS A 176 -27.84 10.40 22.92
N HIS A 177 -28.09 9.37 23.73
CA HIS A 177 -27.76 7.99 23.39
C HIS A 177 -28.41 7.58 22.05
N ASN A 178 -27.70 6.77 21.27
CA ASN A 178 -28.11 6.25 19.95
C ASN A 178 -28.23 7.30 18.83
N GLU A 179 -27.89 8.56 19.08
CA GLU A 179 -27.80 9.59 18.05
C GLU A 179 -26.48 9.51 17.26
N SER A 180 -26.37 10.28 16.17
CA SER A 180 -25.22 10.22 15.28
C SER A 180 -23.93 10.77 15.90
N THR A 181 -22.83 10.06 15.67
CA THR A 181 -21.47 10.61 15.75
C THR A 181 -21.16 11.52 14.55
N ASN A 182 -19.97 12.11 14.51
CA ASN A 182 -19.47 12.88 13.38
C ASN A 182 -18.64 12.05 12.38
N VAL A 183 -18.75 10.72 12.41
CA VAL A 183 -18.05 9.83 11.46
C VAL A 183 -19.03 8.98 10.68
N TYR A 184 -18.80 8.87 9.36
CA TYR A 184 -19.68 8.17 8.43
C TYR A 184 -18.92 7.15 7.57
N PHE A 185 -19.63 6.10 7.13
CA PHE A 185 -19.12 5.13 6.16
C PHE A 185 -19.60 5.47 4.75
N THR A 186 -18.74 5.39 3.76
CA THR A 186 -19.13 5.57 2.35
C THR A 186 -19.74 4.28 1.78
N PRO A 187 -20.64 4.36 0.79
CA PRO A 187 -21.12 3.19 0.05
C PRO A 187 -20.01 2.32 -0.52
N SER A 188 -18.94 2.95 -1.04
CA SER A 188 -17.80 2.26 -1.63
C SER A 188 -17.08 1.34 -0.63
N MET A 189 -17.03 1.69 0.65
CA MET A 189 -16.43 0.85 1.68
C MET A 189 -17.33 -0.33 2.09
N LEU A 190 -18.66 -0.19 2.01
CA LEU A 190 -19.60 -1.20 2.50
C LEU A 190 -20.10 -2.18 1.44
N SER A 191 -19.92 -1.87 0.15
CA SER A 191 -20.58 -2.61 -0.95
C SER A 191 -19.67 -3.51 -1.81
N GLN A 192 -18.35 -3.54 -1.56
CA GLN A 192 -17.42 -4.28 -2.43
C GLN A 192 -17.07 -5.68 -1.90
N ALA A 193 -17.91 -6.69 -2.21
CA ALA A 193 -17.59 -8.12 -2.02
C ALA A 193 -16.40 -8.54 -2.89
N PRO A 194 -15.40 -9.36 -2.49
CA PRO A 194 -15.61 -10.62 -1.77
C PRO A 194 -15.60 -10.41 -0.26
N ILE A 195 -15.09 -9.25 0.14
CA ILE A 195 -14.98 -8.78 1.51
C ILE A 195 -16.14 -7.83 1.75
N THR A 196 -17.32 -8.37 2.03
CA THR A 196 -18.37 -7.53 2.59
C THR A 196 -18.02 -7.31 4.05
N LEU A 197 -17.54 -6.11 4.38
CA LEU A 197 -17.45 -5.63 5.76
C LEU A 197 -18.84 -5.79 6.37
N THR A 198 -19.04 -6.86 7.11
CA THR A 198 -20.36 -7.20 7.65
C THR A 198 -20.52 -6.39 8.93
N PRO A 199 -21.40 -5.38 8.95
CA PRO A 199 -21.68 -4.64 10.17
C PRO A 199 -22.15 -5.61 11.28
N PRO A 200 -21.71 -5.46 12.55
CA PRO A 200 -22.24 -6.24 13.66
C PRO A 200 -23.77 -6.34 13.68
N SER A 201 -24.32 -7.46 14.17
CA SER A 201 -25.75 -7.78 14.06
C SER A 201 -26.70 -6.81 14.77
N ASN A 202 -26.20 -6.01 15.72
CA ASN A 202 -26.95 -4.94 16.38
C ASN A 202 -26.92 -3.60 15.63
N TRP A 203 -26.22 -3.53 14.49
CA TRP A 203 -26.20 -2.38 13.59
C TRP A 203 -27.53 -2.29 12.82
N GLN A 204 -28.61 -1.99 13.53
CA GLN A 204 -29.95 -1.86 12.94
C GLN A 204 -30.18 -0.49 12.31
N THR A 205 -30.80 -0.49 11.14
CA THR A 205 -31.43 0.66 10.48
C THR A 205 -32.62 1.15 11.33
N ILE A 206 -32.47 2.20 12.13
CA ILE A 206 -33.61 2.81 12.86
C ILE A 206 -34.02 4.14 12.22
N GLY A 207 -35.22 4.12 11.65
CA GLY A 207 -36.30 5.12 11.75
C GLY A 207 -35.97 6.62 11.73
N THR A 208 -36.33 7.26 10.60
CA THR A 208 -36.96 8.59 10.38
C THR A 208 -36.65 9.85 11.20
N ALA A 209 -35.83 9.86 12.25
CA ALA A 209 -35.51 11.08 12.99
C ALA A 209 -34.09 11.55 12.70
N LYS A 210 -33.86 12.35 11.65
CA LYS A 210 -32.61 13.09 11.35
C LYS A 210 -31.27 12.31 11.45
N VAL A 211 -31.32 10.99 11.47
CA VAL A 211 -30.18 10.08 11.33
C VAL A 211 -30.11 9.70 9.85
N PRO A 212 -28.97 9.88 9.17
CA PRO A 212 -28.77 9.24 7.89
C PRO A 212 -28.75 7.74 8.15
N VAL A 213 -29.90 7.13 7.88
CA VAL A 213 -30.08 5.70 7.59
C VAL A 213 -28.84 5.26 6.81
N ILE A 214 -28.11 4.26 7.31
CA ILE A 214 -27.14 3.57 6.46
C ILE A 214 -27.96 2.83 5.40
N ASN A 215 -28.23 3.53 4.32
CA ASN A 215 -28.56 2.90 3.07
C ASN A 215 -27.20 2.53 2.46
N PRO A 216 -26.95 1.25 2.12
CA PRO A 216 -25.73 0.85 1.42
C PRO A 216 -25.51 1.61 0.09
N SER A 217 -26.50 2.36 -0.40
CA SER A 217 -26.37 3.29 -1.54
C SER A 217 -26.06 4.76 -1.19
N THR A 218 -26.16 5.22 0.07
CA THR A 218 -25.92 6.63 0.45
C THR A 218 -24.93 6.86 1.59
N GLY A 219 -24.49 5.80 2.30
CA GLY A 219 -23.61 5.92 3.46
C GLY A 219 -24.36 6.42 4.71
N GLY A 220 -23.75 6.29 5.89
CA GLY A 220 -24.34 6.82 7.11
C GLY A 220 -23.43 6.80 8.33
N TYR A 221 -23.90 7.45 9.40
CA TYR A 221 -23.10 7.75 10.59
C TYR A 221 -23.12 6.61 11.61
N ILE A 222 -22.01 6.48 12.36
CA ILE A 222 -21.96 5.59 13.52
C ILE A 222 -22.88 6.15 14.61
N ARG A 223 -23.56 5.29 15.35
CA ARG A 223 -24.33 5.68 16.54
C ARG A 223 -23.42 5.89 17.75
N GLY A 224 -23.63 6.97 18.46
CA GLY A 224 -22.95 7.28 19.69
C GLY A 224 -23.60 6.61 20.90
N TYR A 225 -22.77 6.27 21.88
CA TYR A 225 -23.15 5.59 23.12
C TYR A 225 -23.87 4.24 22.96
N GLU A 226 -23.75 3.61 21.79
CA GLU A 226 -24.21 2.24 21.54
C GLU A 226 -22.99 1.29 21.44
N ASN A 227 -23.05 0.14 22.13
CA ASN A 227 -21.99 -0.86 22.06
C ASN A 227 -22.08 -1.64 20.75
N LEU A 228 -21.02 -1.60 19.95
CA LEU A 228 -20.82 -2.44 18.79
C LEU A 228 -19.94 -3.63 19.18
N ASN A 229 -20.54 -4.81 19.26
CA ASN A 229 -19.87 -6.01 19.78
C ASN A 229 -19.28 -6.84 18.64
N PHE A 230 -18.01 -7.20 18.77
CA PHE A 230 -17.26 -8.08 17.86
C PHE A 230 -16.88 -9.37 18.59
N PRO A 231 -17.49 -10.52 18.23
CA PRO A 231 -17.24 -11.79 18.91
C PRO A 231 -15.74 -12.15 18.94
N GLY A 232 -15.21 -12.38 20.14
CA GLY A 232 -13.80 -12.74 20.34
C GLY A 232 -12.79 -11.58 20.20
N ILE A 233 -13.26 -10.33 20.05
CA ILE A 233 -12.41 -9.14 19.95
C ILE A 233 -12.76 -8.13 21.05
N GLY A 234 -14.03 -7.73 21.18
CA GLY A 234 -14.45 -6.75 22.18
C GLY A 234 -15.62 -5.88 21.74
N SER A 235 -15.83 -4.77 22.43
CA SER A 235 -16.89 -3.80 22.13
C SER A 235 -16.32 -2.42 21.85
N ILE A 236 -16.83 -1.76 20.82
CA ILE A 236 -16.46 -0.40 20.43
C ILE A 236 -17.69 0.50 20.57
N MET A 237 -17.51 1.73 21.06
CA MET A 237 -18.59 2.69 21.19
C MET A 237 -18.08 4.10 20.90
N GLY A 238 -18.83 4.85 20.09
CA GLY A 238 -18.53 6.24 19.75
C GLY A 238 -19.21 7.25 20.67
N VAL A 239 -18.87 8.53 20.51
CA VAL A 239 -19.50 9.64 21.24
C VAL A 239 -20.44 10.40 20.29
N PRO A 240 -21.70 10.69 20.68
CA PRO A 240 -22.56 11.55 19.87
C PRO A 240 -21.95 12.96 19.78
N VAL A 241 -21.53 13.30 18.56
CA VAL A 241 -21.03 14.61 18.16
C VAL A 241 -21.80 14.95 16.90
N PHE A 242 -22.81 15.80 17.03
CA PHE A 242 -23.82 15.96 15.99
C PHE A 242 -23.24 16.56 14.70
N PRO A 243 -23.33 15.85 13.56
CA PRO A 243 -22.89 16.39 12.28
C PRO A 243 -23.67 17.65 11.94
N GLN A 244 -22.96 18.66 11.45
CA GLN A 244 -23.53 19.94 10.98
C GLN A 244 -24.35 20.72 12.02
N GLN A 245 -24.21 20.41 13.30
CA GLN A 245 -24.82 21.18 14.38
C GLN A 245 -23.75 21.91 15.18
N ASN A 246 -24.02 23.18 15.49
CA ASN A 246 -23.20 23.92 16.42
C ASN A 246 -23.42 23.37 17.84
N PRO A 247 -22.46 23.57 18.76
CA PRO A 247 -22.76 23.48 20.17
C PRO A 247 -24.03 24.28 20.49
N HIS A 248 -24.89 23.74 21.33
CA HIS A 248 -26.16 24.35 21.68
C HIS A 248 -26.57 24.02 23.11
N LEU A 249 -27.50 24.80 23.63
CA LEU A 249 -28.04 24.61 24.98
C LEU A 249 -28.99 23.41 24.99
N VAL A 250 -29.00 22.70 26.12
CA VAL A 250 -29.89 21.57 26.37
C VAL A 250 -30.70 21.82 27.62
N ALA A 251 -31.88 21.21 27.70
CA ALA A 251 -32.72 21.34 28.88
C ALA A 251 -32.01 20.73 30.10
N LEU A 252 -31.98 21.48 31.21
CA LEU A 252 -31.37 21.01 32.46
C LEU A 252 -32.07 19.75 33.02
N ALA A 253 -33.37 19.58 32.73
CA ALA A 253 -34.12 18.37 33.07
C ALA A 253 -33.57 17.13 32.34
N ASP A 254 -33.26 17.25 31.04
CA ASP A 254 -32.67 16.16 30.26
C ASP A 254 -31.24 15.87 30.71
N PHE A 255 -30.46 16.92 31.00
CA PHE A 255 -29.09 16.79 31.50
C PHE A 255 -29.03 16.04 32.84
N ASN A 256 -29.96 16.31 33.75
CA ASN A 256 -30.01 15.65 35.06
C ASN A 256 -30.76 14.31 35.05
N ASN A 257 -31.35 13.89 33.92
CA ASN A 257 -32.07 12.64 33.83
C ASN A 257 -31.10 11.48 33.57
N PRO A 258 -30.79 10.62 34.56
CA PRO A 258 -29.79 9.57 34.40
C PRO A 258 -30.14 8.54 33.31
N ALA A 259 -31.41 8.40 32.94
CA ALA A 259 -31.81 7.55 31.82
C ALA A 259 -31.40 8.12 30.44
N LEU A 260 -31.18 9.44 30.36
CA LEU A 260 -30.80 10.15 29.13
C LEU A 260 -29.35 10.65 29.13
N SER A 261 -28.72 10.70 30.32
CA SER A 261 -27.43 11.35 30.55
C SER A 261 -26.41 10.53 31.35
N GLY A 262 -26.79 9.34 31.82
CA GLY A 262 -25.94 8.46 32.62
C GLY A 262 -24.80 7.84 31.80
N PRO A 263 -23.63 7.56 32.42
CA PRO A 263 -22.49 7.00 31.71
C PRO A 263 -22.83 5.62 31.09
N PRO A 264 -22.66 5.43 29.78
CA PRO A 264 -22.87 4.13 29.14
C PRO A 264 -21.69 3.17 29.40
N SER A 265 -20.50 3.70 29.70
CA SER A 265 -19.27 2.98 30.00
C SER A 265 -18.30 3.90 30.73
N ASP A 266 -17.40 3.33 31.54
CA ASP A 266 -16.36 4.09 32.22
C ASP A 266 -15.24 4.57 31.29
N LYS A 267 -15.13 3.98 30.10
CA LYS A 267 -14.01 4.14 29.16
C LYS A 267 -14.23 5.22 28.08
N ILE A 268 -15.32 5.98 28.18
CA ILE A 268 -15.80 6.86 27.10
C ILE A 268 -15.95 8.29 27.59
N PRO A 269 -15.59 9.29 26.77
CA PRO A 269 -15.70 10.69 27.18
C PRO A 269 -17.15 11.20 27.16
N PRO A 270 -17.49 12.17 28.03
CA PRO A 270 -18.77 12.86 28.00
C PRO A 270 -18.86 13.84 26.83
N ASN A 271 -20.10 14.23 26.46
CA ASN A 271 -20.36 15.17 25.37
C ASN A 271 -21.16 16.41 25.78
N ALA A 272 -21.58 16.51 27.05
CA ALA A 272 -22.32 17.65 27.56
C ALA A 272 -21.76 18.14 28.89
N PHE A 273 -21.90 19.45 29.12
CA PHE A 273 -21.33 20.17 30.26
C PHE A 273 -22.38 21.09 30.88
N SER A 274 -22.40 21.18 32.20
CA SER A 274 -23.22 22.13 32.94
C SER A 274 -22.40 22.90 33.96
N VAL A 275 -22.78 24.17 34.17
CA VAL A 275 -22.15 25.06 35.14
C VAL A 275 -23.19 26.03 35.68
N ALA A 276 -23.13 26.30 36.97
CA ALA A 276 -23.87 27.39 37.59
C ALA A 276 -23.01 28.66 37.64
N ALA A 277 -23.64 29.80 37.48
CA ALA A 277 -22.99 31.08 37.69
C ALA A 277 -23.89 32.01 38.50
N SER A 278 -23.25 32.96 39.19
CA SER A 278 -23.92 33.94 40.02
C SER A 278 -23.29 35.32 39.86
N SER A 279 -24.12 36.36 40.01
CA SER A 279 -23.69 37.74 40.12
C SER A 279 -24.42 38.43 41.27
N THR A 280 -23.79 39.44 41.86
CA THR A 280 -24.33 40.20 42.99
C THR A 280 -24.64 41.61 42.53
N GLU A 281 -25.82 42.15 42.85
CA GLU A 281 -26.20 43.48 42.37
C GLU A 281 -25.48 44.54 43.22
N SER A 282 -24.81 45.50 42.58
CA SER A 282 -23.84 46.38 43.23
C SER A 282 -24.41 47.35 44.27
N LYS A 283 -25.73 47.60 44.28
CA LYS A 283 -26.37 48.59 45.17
C LYS A 283 -27.18 47.95 46.29
N THR A 284 -27.76 46.79 46.05
CA THR A 284 -28.72 46.07 46.91
C THR A 284 -28.09 44.81 47.52
N GLY A 285 -26.98 44.32 46.97
CA GLY A 285 -26.34 43.08 47.41
C GLY A 285 -27.14 41.82 47.06
N VAL A 286 -28.23 41.93 46.30
CA VAL A 286 -29.06 40.79 45.93
C VAL A 286 -28.27 39.88 44.99
N MET A 287 -28.18 38.60 45.35
CA MET A 287 -27.53 37.57 44.55
C MET A 287 -28.53 36.99 43.55
N GLY A 288 -28.14 36.94 42.27
CA GLY A 288 -28.86 36.26 41.21
C GLY A 288 -28.00 35.14 40.66
N GLY A 289 -28.57 33.96 40.43
CA GLY A 289 -27.86 32.81 39.89
C GLY A 289 -28.67 32.06 38.85
N ALA A 290 -27.98 31.41 37.94
CA ALA A 290 -28.56 30.55 36.92
C ALA A 290 -27.68 29.32 36.70
N ILE A 291 -28.26 28.27 36.12
CA ILE A 291 -27.57 27.04 35.72
C ILE A 291 -27.86 26.83 34.25
N ALA A 292 -26.80 26.62 33.47
CA ALA A 292 -26.91 26.28 32.05
C ALA A 292 -26.27 24.93 31.78
N ALA A 293 -26.77 24.25 30.76
CA ALA A 293 -26.20 23.02 30.23
C ALA A 293 -26.06 23.14 28.71
N ALA A 294 -24.93 22.70 28.18
CA ALA A 294 -24.64 22.74 26.76
C ALA A 294 -24.07 21.40 26.29
N ILE A 295 -24.39 21.04 25.05
CA ILE A 295 -23.87 19.86 24.36
C ILE A 295 -22.98 20.30 23.20
N ILE A 296 -21.99 19.47 22.88
CA ILE A 296 -21.11 19.69 21.73
C ILE A 296 -21.81 19.39 20.39
N GLY A 297 -21.21 19.85 19.29
CA GLY A 297 -21.63 19.53 17.92
C GLY A 297 -20.52 19.86 16.92
N SER A 298 -20.50 19.23 15.75
CA SER A 298 -19.38 19.26 14.80
C SER A 298 -19.52 20.23 13.61
N SER A 299 -20.15 21.40 13.75
CA SER A 299 -20.13 22.41 12.67
C SER A 299 -19.15 23.56 12.90
N VAL A 300 -18.43 23.94 11.84
CA VAL A 300 -17.84 25.28 11.71
C VAL A 300 -18.30 25.92 10.40
N THR A 301 -19.07 26.99 10.52
CA THR A 301 -19.03 28.06 9.53
C THR A 301 -17.65 28.70 9.62
N LYS A 302 -16.77 28.54 8.61
CA LYS A 302 -15.57 29.39 8.53
C LYS A 302 -16.03 30.84 8.62
N ALA A 303 -15.33 31.66 9.40
CA ALA A 303 -15.28 33.08 9.12
C ALA A 303 -14.71 33.24 7.70
N GLY A 304 -15.58 33.52 6.71
CA GLY A 304 -15.21 33.59 5.29
C GLY A 304 -15.92 32.61 4.34
N GLY A 305 -16.98 31.90 4.75
CA GLY A 305 -17.96 31.32 3.81
C GLY A 305 -17.65 29.95 3.20
N GLY A 306 -16.57 29.27 3.60
CA GLY A 306 -16.37 27.84 3.29
C GLY A 306 -16.80 26.97 4.47
N ALA A 307 -17.76 26.05 4.30
CA ALA A 307 -18.06 25.07 5.34
C ALA A 307 -16.83 24.13 5.48
N ALA A 308 -16.18 24.14 6.65
CA ALA A 308 -15.35 23.00 7.04
C ALA A 308 -16.30 22.05 7.75
N ASN A 309 -16.85 21.08 7.01
CA ASN A 309 -17.66 20.02 7.61
C ASN A 309 -16.72 19.19 8.48
N TYR A 310 -16.91 19.18 9.81
CA TYR A 310 -16.20 18.24 10.68
C TYR A 310 -16.92 16.89 10.75
N ASP A 311 -17.37 16.47 9.57
CA ASP A 311 -17.91 15.16 9.29
C ASP A 311 -16.76 14.40 8.63
N PHE A 312 -16.30 13.32 9.25
CA PHE A 312 -15.14 12.57 8.74
C PHE A 312 -15.60 11.23 8.17
N PRO A 313 -15.08 10.81 7.01
CA PRO A 313 -15.29 9.43 6.58
C PRO A 313 -14.47 8.48 7.47
N ALA A 314 -15.05 7.33 7.80
CA ALA A 314 -14.34 6.22 8.42
C ALA A 314 -13.14 5.86 7.53
N SER A 315 -11.94 5.84 8.09
CA SER A 315 -10.72 5.61 7.33
C SER A 315 -9.58 5.16 8.24
N VAL A 316 -8.53 4.60 7.63
CA VAL A 316 -7.23 4.31 8.22
C VAL A 316 -6.19 5.16 7.47
N PRO A 317 -6.09 6.48 7.71
CA PRO A 317 -5.26 7.37 6.90
C PRO A 317 -3.76 7.09 6.99
N GLY A 318 -3.31 6.45 8.08
CA GLY A 318 -1.95 5.95 8.24
C GLY A 318 -1.73 4.58 7.61
N GLY A 319 -2.80 3.96 7.12
CA GLY A 319 -2.85 2.64 6.52
C GLY A 319 -1.94 2.51 5.31
N TYR A 320 -1.36 1.33 5.14
CA TYR A 320 -0.57 0.99 3.95
C TYR A 320 -0.75 -0.46 3.52
N LEU A 321 -0.51 -0.70 2.23
CA LEU A 321 -0.35 -2.04 1.65
C LEU A 321 1.12 -2.23 1.26
N ALA A 322 1.66 -3.43 1.49
CA ALA A 322 2.98 -3.81 1.01
C ALA A 322 2.84 -4.70 -0.23
N ILE A 323 3.54 -4.35 -1.31
CA ILE A 323 3.61 -5.15 -2.52
C ILE A 323 5.07 -5.56 -2.69
N VAL A 324 5.38 -6.82 -2.39
CA VAL A 324 6.72 -7.36 -2.32
C VAL A 324 6.98 -8.19 -3.57
N ASN A 325 8.07 -7.92 -4.27
CA ASN A 325 8.65 -8.88 -5.19
C ASN A 325 9.88 -9.46 -4.50
N LEU A 326 9.87 -10.76 -4.22
CA LEU A 326 10.88 -11.39 -3.36
C LEU A 326 12.31 -11.13 -3.86
N PRO A 327 13.33 -11.23 -2.98
CA PRO A 327 14.72 -11.12 -3.37
C PRO A 327 15.06 -12.02 -4.55
N SER A 328 16.07 -11.63 -5.31
CA SER A 328 16.57 -12.49 -6.37
C SER A 328 17.07 -13.82 -5.81
N ALA A 329 17.01 -14.83 -6.67
CA ALA A 329 17.66 -16.08 -6.41
C ALA A 329 19.16 -15.82 -6.23
N ASN A 330 19.73 -16.32 -5.13
CA ASN A 330 21.18 -16.30 -4.98
C ASN A 330 21.76 -17.13 -6.12
N LEU A 331 22.57 -16.49 -6.96
CA LEU A 331 23.38 -17.23 -7.92
C LEU A 331 24.22 -18.25 -7.15
N PRO A 332 24.45 -19.45 -7.72
CA PRO A 332 25.53 -20.31 -7.26
C PRO A 332 26.83 -19.50 -7.20
N ALA A 333 27.72 -19.87 -6.27
CA ALA A 333 29.00 -19.18 -6.09
C ALA A 333 29.69 -18.96 -7.44
N GLY A 334 29.92 -17.68 -7.80
CA GLY A 334 30.54 -17.30 -9.07
C GLY A 334 29.64 -16.57 -10.08
N GLY A 335 28.33 -16.46 -9.89
CA GLY A 335 27.50 -15.63 -10.78
C GLY A 335 27.81 -14.13 -10.61
N ILE A 336 28.05 -13.42 -11.71
CA ILE A 336 28.13 -11.95 -11.71
C ILE A 336 26.72 -11.40 -11.87
N ALA A 337 26.35 -10.50 -10.97
CA ALA A 337 25.13 -9.74 -11.09
C ALA A 337 25.23 -8.68 -12.16
N VAL A 338 24.25 -8.66 -13.05
CA VAL A 338 24.18 -7.72 -14.16
C VAL A 338 22.77 -7.09 -14.19
N PRO A 339 22.59 -5.84 -14.66
CA PRO A 339 21.30 -5.14 -14.69
C PRO A 339 20.18 -5.94 -15.42
N ASN A 340 18.90 -5.60 -15.24
CA ASN A 340 17.77 -6.35 -15.82
C ASN A 340 17.80 -6.47 -17.37
N ASP A 341 18.46 -5.52 -18.02
CA ASP A 341 18.80 -5.46 -19.43
C ASP A 341 19.68 -6.66 -19.87
N ASP A 342 20.29 -7.34 -18.89
CA ASP A 342 21.28 -8.39 -19.01
C ASP A 342 20.85 -9.73 -18.40
N ASN A 343 19.55 -10.03 -18.40
CA ASN A 343 19.09 -11.38 -18.06
C ASN A 343 19.77 -12.42 -18.99
N ILE A 344 20.13 -13.60 -18.45
CA ILE A 344 20.69 -14.76 -19.18
C ILE A 344 19.86 -15.17 -20.40
N PHE A 345 18.55 -14.92 -20.39
CA PHE A 345 17.68 -15.11 -21.54
C PHE A 345 17.97 -14.12 -22.67
N ASN A 346 18.32 -12.86 -22.35
CA ASN A 346 18.53 -11.78 -23.32
C ASN A 346 19.96 -11.75 -23.90
N ASN A 347 20.92 -12.27 -23.14
CA ASN A 347 22.35 -12.22 -23.46
C ASN A 347 23.01 -13.53 -23.00
N GLU A 348 22.94 -14.58 -23.82
CA GLU A 348 23.67 -15.81 -23.51
C GLU A 348 25.18 -15.55 -23.52
N LEU A 349 25.89 -16.11 -22.55
CA LEU A 349 27.33 -15.96 -22.31
C LEU A 349 28.17 -16.64 -23.42
N TYR A 350 28.04 -16.24 -24.68
CA TYR A 350 28.50 -17.03 -25.85
C TYR A 350 30.02 -17.09 -26.11
N LEU A 351 30.86 -16.85 -25.10
CA LEU A 351 32.32 -16.90 -25.23
C LEU A 351 32.95 -17.74 -24.12
N GLY A 352 32.56 -19.02 -24.06
CA GLY A 352 33.20 -20.03 -23.21
C GLY A 352 34.33 -20.78 -23.97
N PRO A 353 35.37 -21.28 -23.28
CA PRO A 353 36.58 -21.89 -23.87
C PRO A 353 36.38 -23.26 -24.56
N GLY A 354 35.15 -23.58 -24.97
CA GLY A 354 34.78 -24.83 -25.65
C GLY A 354 34.18 -24.64 -27.05
N ILE A 355 34.00 -23.40 -27.51
CA ILE A 355 33.64 -23.09 -28.90
C ILE A 355 34.87 -22.47 -29.55
N ASP A 356 35.54 -23.24 -30.41
CA ASP A 356 36.64 -22.72 -31.22
C ASP A 356 36.09 -21.69 -32.20
N ILE A 357 36.27 -20.41 -31.87
CA ILE A 357 36.25 -19.38 -32.88
C ILE A 357 37.52 -19.62 -33.69
N ALA A 358 37.37 -20.04 -34.94
CA ALA A 358 38.50 -20.17 -35.85
C ALA A 358 39.28 -18.83 -35.86
N THR A 359 40.43 -18.81 -35.20
CA THR A 359 41.34 -17.66 -35.22
C THR A 359 41.99 -17.65 -36.60
N THR A 360 41.36 -16.94 -37.53
CA THR A 360 42.02 -16.60 -38.79
C THR A 360 42.93 -15.41 -38.58
N SER A 361 43.94 -15.26 -39.43
CA SER A 361 44.92 -14.17 -39.40
C SER A 361 44.32 -12.76 -39.53
N GLY A 362 43.00 -12.62 -39.72
CA GLY A 362 42.26 -11.36 -39.79
C GLY A 362 41.39 -11.03 -38.58
N GLY A 363 41.35 -11.88 -37.56
CA GLY A 363 40.46 -11.73 -36.40
C GLY A 363 39.44 -12.88 -36.28
N ALA A 364 38.80 -12.95 -35.12
CA ALA A 364 37.80 -13.96 -34.80
C ALA A 364 36.52 -13.71 -35.63
N ALA A 365 36.09 -14.69 -36.45
CA ALA A 365 34.96 -14.59 -37.38
C ALA A 365 33.59 -14.32 -36.71
N TYR A 366 33.53 -14.42 -35.38
CA TYR A 366 32.36 -14.10 -34.54
C TYR A 366 32.75 -13.19 -33.38
N SER A 367 33.63 -12.22 -33.64
CA SER A 367 34.01 -11.17 -32.68
C SER A 367 33.30 -9.86 -32.97
N ASN A 368 33.19 -9.01 -31.95
CA ASN A 368 32.67 -7.64 -32.06
C ASN A 368 33.44 -6.74 -33.04
N THR A 369 34.62 -7.16 -33.52
CA THR A 369 35.35 -6.45 -34.58
C THR A 369 34.86 -6.76 -35.99
N ASP A 370 34.01 -7.79 -36.17
CA ASP A 370 33.41 -8.13 -37.46
C ASP A 370 31.89 -8.26 -37.37
N MET A 371 31.21 -7.12 -37.15
CA MET A 371 29.75 -7.05 -37.22
C MET A 371 29.19 -7.45 -38.60
N GLY A 372 30.02 -7.41 -39.66
CA GLY A 372 29.66 -7.86 -41.00
C GLY A 372 29.42 -9.36 -41.04
N ALA A 373 30.31 -10.15 -40.42
CA ALA A 373 30.16 -11.60 -40.32
C ALA A 373 28.92 -12.01 -39.49
N ASN A 374 28.61 -11.31 -38.40
CA ASN A 374 27.39 -11.56 -37.61
C ASN A 374 26.11 -11.23 -38.40
N ALA A 375 26.09 -10.09 -39.10
CA ALA A 375 24.96 -9.72 -39.96
C ALA A 375 24.79 -10.66 -41.16
N ALA A 376 25.89 -11.12 -41.77
CA ALA A 376 25.89 -12.12 -42.82
C ALA A 376 25.39 -13.48 -42.32
N TRP A 377 25.81 -13.90 -41.12
CA TRP A 377 25.32 -15.12 -40.47
C TRP A 377 23.81 -15.06 -40.17
N ALA A 378 23.32 -13.93 -39.66
CA ALA A 378 21.90 -13.69 -39.46
C ALA A 378 21.12 -13.74 -40.80
N ALA A 379 21.63 -13.07 -41.85
CA ALA A 379 21.03 -13.08 -43.18
C ALA A 379 21.03 -14.48 -43.82
N TYR A 380 22.10 -15.26 -43.64
CA TYR A 380 22.19 -16.65 -44.07
C TYR A 380 21.15 -17.52 -43.36
N ASN A 381 21.05 -17.43 -42.03
CA ASN A 381 20.06 -18.17 -41.26
C ASN A 381 18.62 -17.77 -41.61
N ALA A 382 18.38 -16.49 -41.90
CA ALA A 382 17.08 -15.97 -42.31
C ALA A 382 16.69 -16.34 -43.76
N SER A 383 17.64 -16.77 -44.60
CA SER A 383 17.34 -17.16 -45.97
C SER A 383 16.49 -18.43 -46.01
N SER A 384 15.49 -18.49 -46.88
CA SER A 384 14.67 -19.70 -47.10
C SER A 384 15.11 -20.41 -48.38
N SER A 385 14.88 -21.73 -48.47
CA SER A 385 15.20 -22.53 -49.66
C SER A 385 14.29 -22.24 -50.85
N THR A 386 13.21 -21.51 -50.62
CA THR A 386 12.29 -21.04 -51.64
C THR A 386 12.83 -19.76 -52.23
N ASN A 387 13.51 -19.90 -53.37
CA ASN A 387 13.94 -18.83 -54.24
C ASN A 387 12.81 -17.76 -54.36
N PRO A 388 12.96 -16.55 -53.78
CA PRO A 388 11.90 -15.54 -53.84
C PRO A 388 11.68 -15.04 -55.28
N ASP A 389 12.67 -15.25 -56.16
CA ASP A 389 12.61 -14.93 -57.58
C ASP A 389 12.27 -16.20 -58.36
N GLY A 390 10.98 -16.49 -58.49
CA GLY A 390 10.47 -17.62 -59.26
C GLY A 390 11.07 -17.66 -60.68
N GLY A 391 11.95 -18.63 -60.94
CA GLY A 391 12.19 -19.16 -62.29
C GLY A 391 13.49 -18.78 -63.01
N LEU A 392 14.58 -18.39 -62.35
CA LEU A 392 15.87 -18.32 -63.06
C LEU A 392 16.54 -19.70 -63.16
N PRO A 393 16.99 -20.14 -64.36
CA PRO A 393 17.63 -21.44 -64.56
C PRO A 393 18.98 -21.51 -63.84
N ALA A 394 19.31 -22.68 -63.27
CA ALA A 394 20.62 -22.96 -62.72
C ALA A 394 21.70 -22.74 -63.80
N GLY A 395 22.47 -21.66 -63.68
CA GLY A 395 23.56 -21.33 -64.61
C GLY A 395 23.80 -19.84 -64.90
N SER A 396 22.89 -18.94 -64.51
CA SER A 396 23.16 -17.49 -64.60
C SER A 396 24.14 -17.05 -63.51
N ALA A 397 25.22 -16.37 -63.90
CA ALA A 397 26.24 -15.82 -63.01
C ALA A 397 25.59 -14.83 -62.01
N GLY A 398 25.41 -15.29 -60.77
CA GLY A 398 24.64 -14.59 -59.72
C GLY A 398 23.51 -15.44 -59.10
N GLY A 399 23.28 -16.66 -59.60
CA GLY A 399 22.22 -17.55 -59.12
C GLY A 399 22.40 -17.98 -57.65
N PHE A 400 21.28 -18.02 -56.94
CA PHE A 400 21.12 -18.57 -55.59
C PHE A 400 21.65 -20.01 -55.55
N VAL A 401 22.75 -20.25 -54.83
CA VAL A 401 23.23 -21.61 -54.55
C VAL A 401 22.69 -21.98 -53.19
N ALA A 402 21.61 -22.75 -53.15
CA ALA A 402 21.17 -23.33 -51.90
C ALA A 402 22.24 -24.32 -51.41
N ASP A 403 22.69 -24.18 -50.17
CA ASP A 403 23.57 -25.17 -49.56
C ASP A 403 22.81 -26.48 -49.26
N THR A 404 23.50 -27.46 -48.69
CA THR A 404 22.91 -28.74 -48.31
C THR A 404 21.78 -28.62 -47.27
N ARG A 405 21.62 -27.47 -46.63
CA ARG A 405 20.55 -27.15 -45.67
C ARG A 405 19.45 -26.28 -46.29
N GLY A 406 19.50 -26.04 -47.60
CA GLY A 406 18.53 -25.22 -48.32
C GLY A 406 18.69 -23.72 -48.05
N LYS A 407 19.80 -23.25 -47.50
CA LYS A 407 20.05 -21.82 -47.21
C LYS A 407 20.86 -21.20 -48.33
N ASN A 408 20.71 -19.90 -48.55
CA ASN A 408 21.48 -19.18 -49.58
C ASN A 408 22.98 -19.20 -49.21
N ALA A 409 23.77 -20.08 -49.85
CA ALA A 409 25.20 -20.17 -49.59
C ALA A 409 25.94 -18.86 -49.89
N ASN A 410 25.35 -17.97 -50.70
CA ASN A 410 25.92 -16.66 -51.01
C ASN A 410 25.75 -15.64 -49.87
N LEU A 411 24.88 -15.91 -48.89
CA LEU A 411 24.78 -15.11 -47.66
C LEU A 411 25.67 -15.67 -46.55
N TYR A 412 26.32 -16.82 -46.78
CA TYR A 412 27.30 -17.36 -45.83
C TYR A 412 28.44 -16.34 -45.66
N PRO A 413 29.12 -16.26 -44.50
CA PRO A 413 30.12 -15.22 -44.23
C PRO A 413 31.39 -15.14 -45.11
N PRO A 414 31.71 -16.04 -46.10
CA PRO A 414 32.97 -15.95 -46.82
C PRO A 414 33.22 -14.67 -47.62
N ASP A 415 32.17 -13.91 -47.96
CA ASP A 415 32.31 -12.66 -48.71
C ASP A 415 32.96 -11.53 -47.89
N HIS A 416 33.16 -11.72 -46.57
CA HIS A 416 33.95 -10.84 -45.70
C HIS A 416 35.43 -11.24 -45.55
N GLY A 417 35.94 -12.15 -46.39
CA GLY A 417 37.37 -12.52 -46.42
C GLY A 417 37.73 -13.75 -45.58
N HIS A 418 36.73 -14.54 -45.18
CA HIS A 418 36.91 -15.78 -44.41
C HIS A 418 36.59 -17.00 -45.28
N PRO A 419 37.57 -17.64 -45.95
CA PRO A 419 37.28 -18.78 -46.82
C PRO A 419 36.62 -19.92 -46.03
N LEU A 420 35.72 -20.67 -46.67
CA LEU A 420 35.01 -21.83 -46.08
C LEU A 420 35.95 -22.84 -45.40
N SER A 421 37.18 -22.97 -45.90
CA SER A 421 38.24 -23.80 -45.32
C SER A 421 38.72 -23.35 -43.94
N ALA A 422 38.51 -22.09 -43.57
CA ALA A 422 38.88 -21.56 -42.26
C ALA A 422 37.81 -21.84 -41.18
N MET A 423 36.54 -21.99 -41.57
CA MET A 423 35.45 -22.31 -40.63
C MET A 423 35.24 -23.83 -40.47
N TYR A 424 35.64 -24.62 -41.47
CA TYR A 424 35.67 -26.08 -41.41
C TYR A 424 36.90 -26.59 -42.15
N THR A 425 38.03 -26.80 -41.47
CA THR A 425 39.19 -27.47 -42.08
C THR A 425 39.09 -28.98 -41.86
N ALA A 426 38.42 -29.67 -42.79
CA ALA A 426 38.84 -31.00 -43.20
C ALA A 426 39.65 -30.84 -44.49
N ASN A 427 40.87 -31.41 -44.48
CA ASN A 427 41.82 -31.59 -45.59
C ASN A 427 42.86 -30.48 -45.82
N ASN A 428 44.02 -30.65 -45.19
CA ASN A 428 45.30 -30.24 -45.76
C ASN A 428 45.93 -31.48 -46.47
N PRO A 429 46.16 -31.47 -47.79
CA PRO A 429 46.71 -32.63 -48.49
C PRO A 429 48.24 -32.78 -48.41
N ASN A 430 48.98 -31.83 -47.81
CA ASN A 430 50.45 -31.88 -47.80
C ASN A 430 51.03 -31.60 -46.42
N GLY A 431 50.94 -32.59 -45.52
CA GLY A 431 51.56 -32.54 -44.20
C GLY A 431 51.45 -33.88 -43.50
N VAL A 432 52.55 -34.63 -43.54
CA VAL A 432 52.79 -35.97 -42.99
C VAL A 432 52.12 -36.24 -41.62
N ALA A 433 51.25 -37.25 -41.60
CA ALA A 433 50.86 -38.14 -40.50
C ALA A 433 50.81 -37.57 -39.07
N GLN A 434 49.60 -37.35 -38.52
CA GLN A 434 48.98 -38.17 -37.45
C GLN A 434 47.56 -37.65 -37.15
N ASN A 435 46.57 -38.54 -37.36
CA ASN A 435 45.19 -38.60 -36.85
C ASN A 435 44.19 -37.42 -37.05
N PRO A 436 42.88 -37.75 -37.23
CA PRO A 436 41.77 -36.78 -37.10
C PRO A 436 41.85 -36.08 -35.73
N PRO A 437 41.16 -34.94 -35.50
CA PRO A 437 41.04 -34.38 -34.15
C PRO A 437 40.43 -35.46 -33.24
N ASP A 438 41.32 -36.16 -32.55
CA ASP A 438 41.06 -37.26 -31.67
C ASP A 438 40.44 -36.67 -30.41
N LEU A 439 39.64 -37.48 -29.73
CA LEU A 439 39.11 -37.26 -28.40
C LEU A 439 40.17 -36.66 -27.43
N ALA A 440 41.46 -36.87 -27.69
CA ALA A 440 42.61 -36.24 -27.02
C ALA A 440 42.62 -34.70 -27.01
N GLU A 441 42.15 -34.01 -28.06
CA GLU A 441 42.19 -32.54 -28.13
C GLU A 441 41.01 -31.91 -27.35
N LEU A 442 39.83 -32.55 -27.42
CA LEU A 442 38.72 -32.28 -26.50
C LEU A 442 39.08 -32.63 -25.04
N LEU A 443 39.92 -33.66 -24.83
CA LEU A 443 40.47 -33.99 -23.51
C LEU A 443 41.58 -33.02 -23.05
N THR A 444 42.22 -32.24 -23.94
CA THR A 444 43.14 -31.17 -23.52
C THR A 444 42.43 -29.93 -22.96
N ILE A 445 41.16 -29.71 -23.32
CA ILE A 445 40.28 -28.73 -22.61
C ILE A 445 39.94 -29.28 -21.22
N ARG A 446 39.64 -30.57 -21.11
CA ARG A 446 39.42 -31.28 -19.83
C ARG A 446 40.65 -31.28 -18.91
N SER A 447 41.87 -31.18 -19.46
CA SER A 447 43.12 -31.24 -18.70
C SER A 447 43.72 -29.87 -18.34
N ARG A 448 43.08 -28.75 -18.68
CA ARG A 448 43.48 -27.46 -18.11
C ARG A 448 42.93 -27.36 -16.69
N SER A 449 43.83 -27.19 -15.72
CA SER A 449 43.54 -27.13 -14.27
C SER A 449 42.68 -25.94 -13.83
N THR A 450 42.10 -25.19 -14.76
CA THR A 450 41.32 -23.99 -14.49
C THR A 450 40.33 -23.79 -15.61
N ASN A 451 39.15 -24.38 -15.47
CA ASN A 451 37.95 -23.78 -16.05
C ASN A 451 37.64 -22.48 -15.25
N CYS A 452 36.97 -21.49 -15.83
CA CYS A 452 36.73 -20.22 -15.13
C CYS A 452 35.96 -20.43 -13.82
N LEU A 453 35.10 -21.45 -13.79
CA LEU A 453 34.36 -21.91 -12.61
C LEU A 453 35.29 -22.42 -11.49
N ASP A 454 36.40 -23.11 -11.77
CA ASP A 454 37.38 -23.60 -10.79
C ASP A 454 38.25 -22.46 -10.26
N GLN A 455 38.62 -21.47 -11.08
CA GLN A 455 39.27 -20.25 -10.57
C GLN A 455 38.33 -19.43 -9.69
N MET A 456 37.04 -19.39 -10.05
CA MET A 456 35.99 -18.73 -9.28
C MET A 456 35.62 -19.50 -7.99
N ASN A 457 35.74 -20.83 -8.00
CA ASN A 457 35.37 -21.71 -6.87
C ASN A 457 36.53 -21.99 -5.91
N THR A 458 37.79 -22.00 -6.37
CA THR A 458 38.95 -22.47 -5.60
C THR A 458 40.05 -21.41 -5.40
N GLY A 459 39.95 -20.26 -6.06
CA GLY A 459 40.90 -19.16 -5.90
C GLY A 459 40.71 -18.42 -4.57
N PRO A 460 41.75 -18.25 -3.74
CA PRO A 460 41.63 -17.65 -2.40
C PRO A 460 41.19 -16.18 -2.37
N ASN A 461 40.97 -15.54 -3.53
CA ASN A 461 40.60 -14.12 -3.67
C ASN A 461 39.62 -13.83 -4.82
N TYR A 462 38.93 -14.83 -5.39
CA TYR A 462 37.95 -14.64 -6.49
C TYR A 462 38.48 -13.94 -7.77
N TYR A 463 39.80 -13.86 -7.97
CA TYR A 463 40.37 -13.25 -9.17
C TYR A 463 40.39 -14.24 -10.34
N LEU A 464 39.70 -13.86 -11.42
CA LEU A 464 39.91 -14.48 -12.74
C LEU A 464 41.35 -14.21 -13.20
N SER A 465 41.99 -15.22 -13.80
CA SER A 465 43.34 -15.12 -14.33
C SER A 465 43.47 -15.82 -15.69
N GLY A 466 44.45 -15.41 -16.49
CA GLY A 466 44.66 -15.97 -17.83
C GLY A 466 43.46 -15.71 -18.75
N THR A 467 43.06 -16.73 -19.51
CA THR A 467 42.00 -16.69 -20.54
C THR A 467 40.69 -16.09 -20.01
N CYS A 468 40.29 -16.41 -18.77
CA CYS A 468 39.06 -15.90 -18.17
C CYS A 468 39.09 -14.38 -17.90
N LEU A 469 40.25 -13.82 -17.52
CA LEU A 469 40.43 -12.38 -17.33
C LEU A 469 40.53 -11.64 -18.67
N THR A 470 41.02 -12.31 -19.71
CA THR A 470 41.24 -11.71 -21.04
C THR A 470 39.95 -11.55 -21.85
N TYR A 471 38.99 -12.46 -21.73
CA TYR A 471 37.77 -12.42 -22.54
C TYR A 471 36.55 -11.79 -21.86
N LEU A 472 36.56 -11.64 -20.52
CA LEU A 472 35.47 -10.98 -19.79
C LEU A 472 35.35 -9.47 -20.14
N PRO A 473 36.44 -8.68 -20.27
CA PRO A 473 36.35 -7.28 -20.70
C PRO A 473 35.82 -7.14 -22.14
N SER A 474 36.18 -8.05 -23.03
CA SER A 474 35.70 -8.10 -24.42
C SER A 474 34.23 -8.49 -24.48
N PHE A 475 33.78 -9.44 -23.64
CA PHE A 475 32.38 -9.76 -23.44
C PHE A 475 31.58 -8.53 -22.96
N LEU A 476 32.04 -7.83 -21.92
CA LEU A 476 31.35 -6.64 -21.40
C LEU A 476 31.39 -5.44 -22.38
N GLN A 477 32.47 -5.24 -23.13
CA GLN A 477 32.58 -4.21 -24.17
C GLN A 477 31.73 -4.51 -25.41
N THR A 478 31.57 -5.77 -25.80
CA THR A 478 30.74 -6.19 -26.95
C THR A 478 29.27 -5.77 -26.79
N PHE A 479 28.80 -5.71 -25.56
CA PHE A 479 27.44 -5.27 -25.21
C PHE A 479 27.40 -3.86 -24.60
N ASN A 480 28.46 -3.06 -24.78
CA ASN A 480 28.58 -1.67 -24.35
C ASN A 480 28.33 -1.43 -22.84
N ARG A 481 28.84 -2.31 -21.99
CA ARG A 481 28.63 -2.29 -20.53
C ARG A 481 29.84 -1.72 -19.78
N PRO A 482 29.64 -0.83 -18.79
CA PRO A 482 30.72 -0.38 -17.91
C PRO A 482 31.11 -1.50 -16.93
N MET A 483 32.42 -1.75 -16.76
CA MET A 483 32.88 -2.66 -15.71
C MET A 483 32.46 -2.13 -14.33
N PRO A 484 31.99 -2.99 -13.40
CA PRO A 484 31.90 -2.59 -12.02
C PRO A 484 33.32 -2.32 -11.52
N SER A 485 33.64 -1.04 -11.30
CA SER A 485 34.94 -0.61 -10.78
C SER A 485 35.04 -1.00 -9.30
N GLY A 486 35.39 -2.26 -9.02
CA GLY A 486 35.85 -2.72 -7.70
C GLY A 486 34.92 -2.49 -6.49
N GLY A 487 33.66 -2.14 -6.70
CA GLY A 487 32.63 -2.06 -5.66
C GLY A 487 31.81 -3.35 -5.66
N GLY A 488 31.52 -3.89 -4.48
CA GLY A 488 30.92 -5.21 -4.26
C GLY A 488 29.75 -5.56 -5.19
N ALA A 489 29.61 -6.86 -5.46
CA ALA A 489 28.56 -7.44 -6.30
C ALA A 489 27.24 -6.68 -6.12
N SER A 490 26.75 -6.04 -7.18
CA SER A 490 25.34 -5.69 -7.24
C SER A 490 24.55 -6.98 -7.00
N THR A 491 23.38 -6.91 -6.38
CA THR A 491 22.53 -8.10 -6.22
C THR A 491 21.79 -8.30 -7.53
N GLY A 492 22.25 -9.25 -8.36
CA GLY A 492 21.68 -9.49 -9.68
C GLY A 492 20.24 -9.97 -9.56
N LEU A 493 19.37 -9.54 -10.46
CA LEU A 493 17.92 -9.72 -10.40
C LEU A 493 17.50 -11.07 -11.02
N PHE A 494 18.06 -12.18 -10.55
CA PHE A 494 17.77 -13.51 -11.08
C PHE A 494 16.53 -14.15 -10.45
N THR A 495 15.76 -14.84 -11.26
CA THR A 495 14.65 -15.73 -10.87
C THR A 495 15.13 -17.17 -10.74
N SER A 496 14.31 -18.05 -10.14
CA SER A 496 14.59 -19.48 -10.07
C SER A 496 14.66 -20.12 -11.47
N VAL A 497 13.93 -19.56 -12.43
CA VAL A 497 13.99 -19.95 -13.84
C VAL A 497 15.32 -19.58 -14.48
N ASP A 498 15.84 -18.38 -14.19
CA ASP A 498 17.18 -17.95 -14.66
C ASP A 498 18.28 -18.87 -14.12
N LEU A 499 18.15 -19.33 -12.87
CA LEU A 499 19.09 -20.31 -12.30
C LEU A 499 19.08 -21.64 -13.04
N ALA A 500 17.90 -22.16 -13.37
CA ALA A 500 17.76 -23.42 -14.08
C ALA A 500 18.37 -23.32 -15.50
N LYS A 501 18.13 -22.21 -16.22
CA LYS A 501 18.78 -21.94 -17.51
C LYS A 501 20.30 -21.79 -17.36
N GLY A 502 20.76 -21.11 -16.32
CA GLY A 502 22.18 -20.95 -16.01
C GLY A 502 22.91 -22.28 -15.80
N GLN A 503 22.27 -23.27 -15.18
CA GLN A 503 22.84 -24.61 -15.00
C GLN A 503 23.05 -25.33 -16.35
N VAL A 504 22.09 -25.24 -17.28
CA VAL A 504 22.22 -25.84 -18.62
C VAL A 504 23.33 -25.19 -19.42
N ILE A 505 23.33 -23.86 -19.49
CA ILE A 505 24.33 -23.10 -20.24
C ILE A 505 25.73 -23.35 -19.67
N ALA A 506 25.89 -23.29 -18.35
CA ALA A 506 27.18 -23.52 -17.71
C ALA A 506 27.72 -24.93 -17.99
N ALA A 507 26.85 -25.95 -17.94
CA ALA A 507 27.26 -27.30 -18.26
C ALA A 507 27.66 -27.45 -19.73
N PHE A 508 26.88 -26.88 -20.65
CA PHE A 508 27.20 -26.88 -22.08
C PHE A 508 28.55 -26.21 -22.35
N GLN A 509 28.79 -25.03 -21.78
CA GLN A 509 30.06 -24.30 -21.92
C GLN A 509 31.27 -25.01 -21.31
N SER A 510 31.05 -25.86 -20.32
CA SER A 510 32.10 -26.70 -19.74
C SER A 510 32.44 -27.94 -20.59
N GLY A 511 31.71 -28.17 -21.69
CA GLY A 511 31.85 -29.36 -22.54
C GLY A 511 31.19 -30.61 -21.96
N ALA A 512 30.26 -30.45 -21.01
CA ALA A 512 29.58 -31.58 -20.41
C ALA A 512 28.66 -32.27 -21.43
N ARG A 513 28.80 -33.60 -21.57
CA ARG A 513 27.94 -34.42 -22.46
C ARG A 513 26.49 -34.55 -21.99
N GLY A 514 26.23 -34.14 -20.76
CA GLY A 514 24.91 -33.98 -20.21
C GLY A 514 24.96 -33.31 -18.84
N VAL A 515 23.80 -32.85 -18.40
CA VAL A 515 23.59 -32.17 -17.13
C VAL A 515 22.23 -32.53 -16.57
N THR A 516 22.19 -32.83 -15.28
CA THR A 516 20.95 -32.96 -14.52
C THR A 516 20.65 -31.62 -13.88
N VAL A 517 19.57 -30.98 -14.30
CA VAL A 517 19.06 -29.74 -13.70
C VAL A 517 17.96 -30.12 -12.74
N THR A 518 18.02 -29.57 -11.54
CA THR A 518 17.02 -29.82 -10.50
C THR A 518 16.41 -28.48 -10.11
N GLY A 519 15.07 -28.43 -10.07
CA GLY A 519 14.34 -27.22 -9.68
C GLY A 519 14.72 -26.74 -8.28
N SER A 520 14.59 -25.43 -8.03
CA SER A 520 14.98 -24.76 -6.79
C SER A 520 14.29 -25.36 -5.55
N THR A 521 13.02 -25.73 -5.67
CA THR A 521 12.25 -26.38 -4.60
C THR A 521 12.81 -27.74 -4.21
N ASN A 522 13.17 -28.58 -5.18
CA ASN A 522 13.82 -29.88 -4.97
C ASN A 522 15.22 -29.74 -4.35
N GLN A 523 15.89 -28.59 -4.56
CA GLN A 523 17.18 -28.27 -3.94
C GLN A 523 17.05 -27.63 -2.54
N GLY A 524 15.82 -27.35 -2.07
CA GLY A 524 15.58 -26.64 -0.82
C GLY A 524 16.03 -25.17 -0.87
N LEU A 525 16.15 -24.58 -2.06
CA LEU A 525 16.47 -23.17 -2.24
C LEU A 525 15.25 -22.30 -1.96
N PRO A 526 15.43 -21.09 -1.39
CA PRO A 526 14.32 -20.18 -1.18
C PRO A 526 13.72 -19.72 -2.52
N PRO A 527 12.42 -19.40 -2.57
CA PRO A 527 11.81 -18.74 -3.72
C PRO A 527 12.52 -17.44 -4.08
N SER A 528 12.60 -17.14 -5.37
CA SER A 528 13.10 -15.86 -5.87
C SER A 528 11.94 -14.89 -6.10
N GLY A 529 12.24 -13.63 -6.40
CA GLY A 529 11.28 -12.74 -7.05
C GLY A 529 10.90 -13.20 -8.46
N MET A 530 9.94 -12.51 -9.03
CA MET A 530 9.37 -12.77 -10.35
C MET A 530 9.72 -11.64 -11.32
N GLY A 531 10.09 -12.01 -12.55
CA GLY A 531 10.19 -11.09 -13.68
C GLY A 531 9.02 -11.27 -14.64
N LEU A 532 8.85 -10.32 -15.57
CA LEU A 532 7.83 -10.41 -16.60
C LEU A 532 8.40 -11.10 -17.84
N PHE A 533 7.95 -12.32 -18.13
CA PHE A 533 8.29 -13.03 -19.36
C PHE A 533 7.36 -12.56 -20.49
N ALA A 534 7.91 -12.41 -21.70
CA ALA A 534 7.23 -11.80 -22.84
C ALA A 534 6.07 -12.65 -23.40
N ASN A 535 4.99 -12.82 -22.65
CA ASN A 535 3.85 -13.62 -23.09
C ASN A 535 2.90 -12.72 -23.86
N GLY A 536 2.57 -13.12 -25.09
CA GLY A 536 1.31 -12.71 -25.68
C GLY A 536 0.19 -13.07 -24.71
N VAL A 537 -0.59 -12.09 -24.27
CA VAL A 537 -1.75 -12.27 -23.39
C VAL A 537 -2.61 -13.43 -23.90
N GLY A 538 -2.65 -14.56 -23.17
CA GLY A 538 -3.51 -15.71 -23.49
C GLY A 538 -2.82 -16.97 -24.07
N ALA A 539 -1.50 -17.02 -24.21
CA ALA A 539 -0.82 -18.29 -24.49
C ALA A 539 -0.65 -19.09 -23.19
N ALA A 540 -1.03 -20.38 -23.20
CA ALA A 540 -0.96 -21.29 -22.05
C ALA A 540 0.47 -21.54 -21.50
N TYR A 541 1.48 -20.99 -22.17
CA TYR A 541 2.89 -21.08 -21.83
C TYR A 541 3.51 -19.70 -21.97
N PRO A 542 4.56 -19.39 -21.20
CA PRO A 542 5.44 -18.32 -21.57
C PRO A 542 6.11 -18.64 -22.90
N GLN A 543 5.51 -18.10 -23.95
CA GLN A 543 6.02 -18.10 -25.31
C GLN A 543 6.51 -16.68 -25.49
N PRO A 544 7.83 -16.41 -25.41
CA PRO A 544 8.37 -15.10 -25.71
C PRO A 544 7.91 -14.76 -27.12
N ALA A 545 6.94 -13.85 -27.23
CA ALA A 545 6.55 -13.32 -28.51
C ALA A 545 7.78 -12.57 -29.04
N TYR A 546 8.28 -13.00 -30.20
CA TYR A 546 9.39 -12.37 -30.90
C TYR A 546 9.30 -10.85 -30.80
N ASN A 547 10.21 -10.25 -30.02
CA ASN A 547 10.48 -8.84 -30.03
C ASN A 547 11.95 -8.66 -30.41
N PRO A 548 12.27 -8.39 -31.67
CA PRO A 548 13.66 -8.26 -32.14
C PRO A 548 14.43 -7.13 -31.45
N ASN A 549 13.73 -6.29 -30.68
CA ASN A 549 14.30 -5.17 -29.94
C ASN A 549 13.99 -5.24 -28.43
N GLY A 550 13.50 -6.37 -27.91
CA GLY A 550 13.03 -6.48 -26.52
C GLY A 550 13.66 -7.61 -25.74
N SER A 551 13.90 -7.36 -24.45
CA SER A 551 14.29 -8.39 -23.48
C SER A 551 13.17 -9.42 -23.26
N ILE A 552 13.52 -10.72 -23.26
CA ILE A 552 12.67 -11.88 -22.92
C ILE A 552 12.13 -11.78 -21.50
N GLN A 553 12.92 -11.26 -20.56
CA GLN A 553 12.43 -10.84 -19.25
C GLN A 553 12.53 -9.32 -19.09
N THR A 554 11.41 -8.67 -18.80
CA THR A 554 11.33 -7.22 -18.58
C THR A 554 10.98 -6.89 -17.13
N LEU A 555 11.20 -5.63 -16.75
CA LEU A 555 10.63 -5.07 -15.54
C LEU A 555 9.10 -4.97 -15.69
N GLY A 556 8.38 -5.85 -15.01
CA GLY A 556 6.92 -5.80 -14.93
C GLY A 556 6.41 -4.75 -13.93
N ASN A 557 5.24 -4.19 -14.21
CA ASN A 557 4.42 -3.55 -13.19
C ASN A 557 3.51 -4.55 -12.48
N ILE A 558 2.89 -4.13 -11.37
CA ILE A 558 2.03 -4.99 -10.53
C ILE A 558 0.92 -5.66 -11.36
N ASP A 559 0.28 -4.91 -12.26
CA ASP A 559 -0.79 -5.41 -13.12
C ASP A 559 -0.32 -6.50 -14.09
N GLN A 560 0.84 -6.30 -14.71
CA GLN A 560 1.47 -7.26 -15.63
C GLN A 560 1.91 -8.53 -14.89
N LEU A 561 2.53 -8.38 -13.72
CA LEU A 561 2.92 -9.50 -12.86
C LEU A 561 1.70 -10.34 -12.46
N LEU A 562 0.61 -9.71 -12.01
CA LEU A 562 -0.64 -10.42 -11.72
C LEU A 562 -1.22 -11.11 -12.96
N THR A 563 -1.13 -10.47 -14.11
CA THR A 563 -1.61 -11.05 -15.38
C THR A 563 -0.82 -12.30 -15.74
N GLN A 564 0.50 -12.30 -15.58
CA GLN A 564 1.34 -13.47 -15.84
C GLN A 564 0.89 -14.67 -14.99
N VAL A 565 0.79 -14.49 -13.66
CA VAL A 565 0.37 -15.56 -12.74
C VAL A 565 -1.06 -16.04 -13.00
N THR A 566 -1.94 -15.17 -13.51
CA THR A 566 -3.37 -15.50 -13.64
C THR A 566 -3.82 -15.84 -15.05
N SER A 567 -2.99 -15.68 -16.07
CA SER A 567 -3.34 -16.01 -17.46
C SER A 567 -2.66 -17.28 -17.96
N GLY A 568 -1.65 -17.78 -17.26
CA GLY A 568 -0.99 -19.05 -17.58
C GLY A 568 -1.82 -20.28 -17.24
N ASN A 569 -1.20 -21.45 -17.28
CA ASN A 569 -1.77 -22.70 -16.79
C ASN A 569 -1.90 -22.64 -15.26
N GLN A 570 -3.00 -22.03 -14.79
CA GLN A 570 -3.28 -21.83 -13.38
C GLN A 570 -3.45 -23.17 -12.65
N VAL A 571 -2.72 -23.32 -11.56
CA VAL A 571 -2.85 -24.47 -10.63
C VAL A 571 -4.04 -24.26 -9.68
N VAL A 572 -4.40 -23.00 -9.39
CA VAL A 572 -5.49 -22.62 -8.48
C VAL A 572 -6.56 -21.81 -9.24
N PRO A 573 -7.54 -22.44 -9.89
CA PRO A 573 -8.53 -21.75 -10.74
C PRO A 573 -9.44 -20.75 -10.01
N SER A 574 -9.57 -20.88 -8.69
CA SER A 574 -10.33 -19.93 -7.86
C SER A 574 -9.63 -18.59 -7.67
N CYS A 575 -8.31 -18.54 -7.87
CA CYS A 575 -7.55 -17.32 -7.75
C CYS A 575 -7.53 -16.57 -9.08
N THR A 576 -8.07 -15.35 -9.08
CA THR A 576 -8.13 -14.51 -10.28
C THR A 576 -7.53 -13.15 -10.00
N LYS A 577 -6.96 -12.52 -11.03
CA LYS A 577 -6.50 -11.12 -10.95
C LYS A 577 -7.58 -10.19 -10.43
N ALA A 578 -8.84 -10.42 -10.85
CA ALA A 578 -9.99 -9.66 -10.39
C ALA A 578 -10.20 -9.77 -8.87
N ASN A 579 -10.03 -10.96 -8.28
CA ASN A 579 -10.17 -11.14 -6.83
C ASN A 579 -9.09 -10.39 -6.06
N ILE A 580 -7.81 -10.51 -6.46
CA ILE A 580 -6.70 -9.80 -5.83
C ILE A 580 -6.85 -8.28 -5.96
N ILE A 581 -7.09 -7.77 -7.18
CA ILE A 581 -7.26 -6.33 -7.42
C ILE A 581 -8.42 -5.79 -6.59
N LYS A 582 -9.51 -6.54 -6.49
CA LYS A 582 -10.67 -6.10 -5.73
C LYS A 582 -10.40 -6.07 -4.22
N ALA A 583 -9.72 -7.07 -3.67
CA ALA A 583 -9.32 -7.06 -2.26
C ALA A 583 -8.38 -5.89 -1.95
N LEU A 584 -7.39 -5.62 -2.81
CA LEU A 584 -6.51 -4.46 -2.66
C LEU A 584 -7.25 -3.12 -2.82
N THR A 585 -8.20 -3.05 -3.75
CA THR A 585 -9.04 -1.86 -3.99
C THR A 585 -9.89 -1.53 -2.75
N GLN A 586 -10.45 -2.54 -2.08
CA GLN A 586 -11.17 -2.35 -0.82
C GLN A 586 -10.26 -1.72 0.26
N ARG A 587 -9.03 -2.23 0.42
CA ARG A 587 -8.06 -1.63 1.35
C ARG A 587 -7.65 -0.20 0.96
N CYS A 588 -7.57 0.11 -0.32
CA CYS A 588 -7.37 1.49 -0.78
C CYS A 588 -8.53 2.42 -0.37
N TYR A 589 -9.79 1.95 -0.38
CA TYR A 589 -10.92 2.70 0.14
C TYR A 589 -10.89 2.87 1.66
N GLU A 590 -10.35 1.92 2.40
CA GLU A 590 -10.11 2.09 3.84
C GLU A 590 -9.07 3.18 4.12
N ILE A 591 -8.00 3.27 3.32
CA ILE A 591 -6.99 4.35 3.44
C ILE A 591 -7.60 5.70 3.05
N LYS A 592 -8.24 5.77 1.88
CA LYS A 592 -8.83 6.98 1.31
C LYS A 592 -10.25 6.68 0.77
N PRO A 593 -11.30 6.90 1.57
CA PRO A 593 -12.69 6.60 1.18
C PRO A 593 -13.19 7.37 -0.06
N THR A 594 -12.53 8.48 -0.40
CA THR A 594 -12.82 9.32 -1.56
C THR A 594 -11.94 9.03 -2.77
N ALA A 595 -11.12 7.97 -2.74
CA ALA A 595 -10.27 7.60 -3.85
C ALA A 595 -11.11 7.30 -5.11
N THR A 596 -10.62 7.71 -6.27
CA THR A 596 -11.29 7.40 -7.54
C THR A 596 -10.78 6.10 -8.13
N ALA A 597 -11.58 5.43 -8.97
CA ALA A 597 -11.13 4.23 -9.66
C ALA A 597 -9.88 4.49 -10.53
N ALA A 598 -9.76 5.68 -11.14
CA ALA A 598 -8.59 6.07 -11.91
C ALA A 598 -7.33 6.22 -11.03
N GLU A 599 -7.47 6.83 -9.85
CA GLU A 599 -6.40 6.95 -8.87
C GLU A 599 -5.91 5.56 -8.42
N ILE A 600 -6.83 4.63 -8.13
CA ILE A 600 -6.49 3.27 -7.72
C ILE A 600 -5.86 2.48 -8.88
N ASN A 601 -6.41 2.56 -10.09
CA ASN A 601 -5.88 1.86 -11.27
C ASN A 601 -4.45 2.30 -11.62
N ALA A 602 -4.11 3.56 -11.37
CA ALA A 602 -2.75 4.06 -11.58
C ALA A 602 -1.73 3.38 -10.65
N LEU A 603 -2.14 2.93 -9.45
CA LEU A 603 -1.26 2.23 -8.50
C LEU A 603 -0.78 0.89 -9.06
N TRP A 604 -1.61 0.19 -9.83
CA TRP A 604 -1.26 -1.11 -10.42
C TRP A 604 -0.25 -1.00 -11.57
N GLN A 605 -0.09 0.20 -12.13
CA GLN A 605 0.90 0.48 -13.17
C GLN A 605 2.30 0.75 -12.62
N THR A 606 2.48 0.69 -11.30
CA THR A 606 3.77 0.90 -10.64
C THR A 606 4.75 -0.23 -10.98
N PRO A 607 5.94 0.07 -11.53
CA PRO A 607 6.98 -0.92 -11.75
C PRO A 607 7.43 -1.56 -10.43
N LEU A 608 7.63 -2.88 -10.42
CA LEU A 608 8.05 -3.61 -9.22
C LEU A 608 9.23 -4.54 -9.52
N PRO A 609 10.47 -4.02 -9.42
CA PRO A 609 11.67 -4.83 -9.65
C PRO A 609 11.80 -5.98 -8.66
N ILE A 610 12.51 -7.04 -9.06
CA ILE A 610 12.86 -8.16 -8.18
C ILE A 610 13.60 -7.63 -6.94
N GLY A 611 13.30 -8.18 -5.77
CA GLY A 611 13.86 -7.78 -4.49
C GLY A 611 13.39 -6.42 -3.97
N GLN A 612 12.44 -5.75 -4.64
CA GLN A 612 11.89 -4.49 -4.18
C GLN A 612 10.53 -4.68 -3.50
N THR A 613 10.24 -3.76 -2.59
CA THR A 613 8.91 -3.60 -2.00
C THR A 613 8.36 -2.24 -2.39
N ALA A 614 7.16 -2.22 -2.96
CA ALA A 614 6.37 -1.02 -3.14
C ALA A 614 5.34 -0.88 -2.01
N TYR A 615 5.17 0.32 -1.49
CA TYR A 615 4.14 0.63 -0.49
C TYR A 615 3.05 1.50 -1.10
N ILE A 616 1.79 1.11 -0.93
CA ILE A 616 0.63 1.94 -1.27
C ILE A 616 0.13 2.61 0.00
N TYR A 617 0.09 3.93 0.03
CA TYR A 617 -0.31 4.71 1.21
C TYR A 617 -0.86 6.09 0.83
N LEU A 618 -1.43 6.80 1.80
CA LEU A 618 -1.89 8.18 1.63
C LEU A 618 -0.71 9.16 1.79
N ASP A 619 -0.35 9.86 0.72
CA ASP A 619 0.67 10.90 0.79
C ASP A 619 0.17 12.09 1.66
N PRO A 620 0.85 12.43 2.77
CA PRO A 620 0.43 13.51 3.64
C PRO A 620 0.41 14.88 2.95
N ALA A 621 1.25 15.09 1.92
CA ALA A 621 1.35 16.36 1.21
C ALA A 621 0.23 16.54 0.18
N THR A 622 0.02 15.54 -0.69
CA THR A 622 -0.97 15.63 -1.77
C THR A 622 -2.36 15.12 -1.40
N ARG A 623 -2.48 14.35 -0.30
CA ARG A 623 -3.71 13.65 0.11
C ARG A 623 -4.24 12.71 -0.97
N ASN A 624 -3.35 12.20 -1.82
CA ASN A 624 -3.61 11.18 -2.82
C ASN A 624 -2.92 9.87 -2.45
N LEU A 625 -3.50 8.75 -2.89
CA LEU A 625 -2.85 7.46 -2.84
C LEU A 625 -1.63 7.50 -3.77
N LYS A 626 -0.51 6.97 -3.28
CA LYS A 626 0.71 6.80 -4.05
C LYS A 626 1.30 5.43 -3.80
N ALA A 627 2.01 4.92 -4.79
CA ALA A 627 2.85 3.75 -4.69
C ALA A 627 4.31 4.18 -4.86
N PHE A 628 5.18 3.83 -3.90
CA PHE A 628 6.62 4.13 -3.96
C PHE A 628 7.45 2.91 -3.60
N GLY A 629 8.65 2.82 -4.19
CA GLY A 629 9.65 1.83 -3.82
C GLY A 629 10.28 2.09 -2.44
N GLN A 630 11.06 1.12 -1.95
CA GLN A 630 11.56 1.03 -0.58
C GLN A 630 12.29 2.29 -0.04
N ALA A 631 12.86 3.13 -0.91
CA ALA A 631 13.57 4.36 -0.52
C ALA A 631 12.68 5.43 0.14
N GLN A 632 11.36 5.35 0.00
CA GLN A 632 10.40 6.31 0.56
C GLN A 632 9.25 5.58 1.26
N ALA A 633 9.58 4.79 2.28
CA ALA A 633 8.57 4.12 3.09
C ALA A 633 7.65 5.16 3.80
N PRO A 634 6.37 4.81 4.05
CA PRO A 634 5.45 5.68 4.79
C PRO A 634 6.02 6.02 6.17
N ALA A 635 5.81 7.25 6.65
CA ALA A 635 6.21 7.63 8.02
C ALA A 635 5.44 6.84 9.10
N THR A 636 4.31 6.25 8.74
CA THR A 636 3.49 5.36 9.56
C THR A 636 3.91 3.90 9.49
N LEU A 637 4.92 3.56 8.68
CA LEU A 637 5.47 2.21 8.60
C LEU A 637 6.02 1.81 9.97
N VAL A 638 5.47 0.75 10.53
CA VAL A 638 6.03 0.09 11.71
C VAL A 638 6.95 -1.03 11.22
N ALA A 639 8.22 -0.97 11.61
CA ALA A 639 9.21 -1.95 11.20
C ALA A 639 8.80 -3.36 11.62
N ASN A 640 9.03 -4.34 10.75
CA ASN A 640 8.74 -5.76 10.96
C ASN A 640 7.25 -6.13 11.11
N SER A 641 6.32 -5.22 10.83
CA SER A 641 4.89 -5.58 10.74
C SER A 641 4.68 -6.69 9.71
N GLN A 642 3.96 -7.74 10.12
CA GLN A 642 3.57 -8.87 9.27
C GLN A 642 2.05 -8.89 9.15
N PRO A 643 1.50 -9.31 8.00
CA PRO A 643 0.07 -9.49 7.87
C PRO A 643 -0.41 -10.58 8.83
N ASP A 644 -1.56 -10.34 9.48
CA ASP A 644 -2.12 -11.24 10.49
C ASP A 644 -3.35 -12.03 9.99
N GLY A 645 -3.72 -11.86 8.72
CA GLY A 645 -4.80 -12.62 8.08
C GLY A 645 -4.42 -14.05 7.70
N ALA A 646 -5.36 -14.76 7.07
CA ALA A 646 -5.15 -16.15 6.68
C ALA A 646 -4.21 -16.24 5.46
N PRO A 647 -3.03 -16.88 5.57
CA PRO A 647 -2.02 -16.85 4.50
C PRO A 647 -2.36 -17.71 3.26
N LEU A 648 -3.47 -18.47 3.29
CA LEU A 648 -3.78 -19.51 2.30
C LEU A 648 -5.22 -19.45 1.77
N ASP A 649 -5.82 -18.26 1.67
CA ASP A 649 -7.10 -18.13 0.97
C ASP A 649 -6.93 -18.53 -0.52
N PRO A 650 -7.59 -19.62 -1.00
CA PRO A 650 -7.46 -20.07 -2.39
C PRO A 650 -7.93 -19.06 -3.43
N GLN A 651 -8.64 -17.99 -3.05
CA GLN A 651 -9.02 -16.90 -3.95
C GLN A 651 -7.95 -15.82 -4.09
N LEU A 652 -6.98 -15.80 -3.17
CA LEU A 652 -5.93 -14.78 -3.03
C LEU A 652 -4.52 -15.36 -3.14
N ASN A 653 -4.38 -16.68 -3.21
CA ASN A 653 -3.14 -17.39 -3.47
C ASN A 653 -3.13 -17.96 -4.90
N CYS A 654 -2.56 -17.21 -5.83
CA CYS A 654 -2.51 -17.57 -7.25
C CYS A 654 -1.20 -18.28 -7.55
N GLU A 655 -1.29 -19.37 -8.31
CA GLU A 655 -0.14 -20.14 -8.79
C GLU A 655 -0.37 -20.49 -10.25
N SER A 656 0.65 -20.27 -11.09
CA SER A 656 0.70 -20.76 -12.46
C SER A 656 1.94 -21.59 -12.68
N ASP A 657 1.77 -22.73 -13.34
CA ASP A 657 2.84 -23.66 -13.68
C ASP A 657 3.10 -23.64 -15.19
N TYR A 658 4.35 -23.73 -15.60
CA TYR A 658 4.76 -23.84 -17.00
C TYR A 658 5.99 -24.72 -17.13
N SER A 659 5.97 -25.55 -18.18
CA SER A 659 7.12 -26.36 -18.56
C SER A 659 8.27 -25.44 -19.01
N LEU A 660 9.47 -25.69 -18.47
CA LEU A 660 10.69 -24.98 -18.85
C LEU A 660 11.47 -25.74 -19.91
N ASP A 661 11.29 -27.06 -19.99
CA ASP A 661 11.79 -27.89 -21.06
C ASP A 661 11.12 -27.51 -22.39
N ASN A 662 11.88 -27.54 -23.49
CA ASN A 662 11.37 -27.27 -24.84
C ASN A 662 10.80 -25.86 -25.11
N GLY A 663 10.77 -24.96 -24.12
CA GLY A 663 10.16 -23.62 -24.22
C GLY A 663 11.01 -22.47 -23.72
N MET A 664 11.78 -22.62 -22.64
CA MET A 664 12.60 -21.54 -22.07
C MET A 664 14.07 -21.93 -21.89
N ILE A 665 14.34 -23.12 -21.37
CA ILE A 665 15.71 -23.55 -21.04
C ILE A 665 16.44 -24.14 -22.26
N ASP A 666 15.73 -24.82 -23.16
CA ASP A 666 16.29 -25.54 -24.30
C ASP A 666 15.33 -25.53 -25.50
N VAL A 667 15.42 -24.49 -26.33
CA VAL A 667 14.43 -24.09 -27.35
C VAL A 667 14.84 -24.60 -28.73
N GLU A 668 13.92 -25.24 -29.47
CA GLU A 668 14.18 -25.77 -30.81
C GLU A 668 14.04 -24.71 -31.91
N LYS A 669 15.11 -24.55 -32.71
CA LYS A 669 15.14 -23.72 -33.91
C LYS A 669 14.04 -24.14 -34.90
N GLY A 670 13.16 -23.21 -35.25
CA GLY A 670 12.11 -23.42 -36.25
C GLY A 670 10.83 -24.13 -35.77
N GLY A 671 10.73 -24.48 -34.49
CA GLY A 671 9.54 -25.11 -33.90
C GLY A 671 8.32 -24.20 -33.70
N GLY A 672 8.39 -22.94 -34.15
CA GLY A 672 7.36 -21.93 -33.90
C GLY A 672 7.43 -21.28 -32.50
N HIS A 673 8.46 -21.60 -31.72
CA HIS A 673 8.68 -21.11 -30.35
C HIS A 673 9.85 -20.11 -30.35
N ALA A 674 9.54 -18.81 -30.40
CA ALA A 674 10.50 -17.73 -30.61
C ALA A 674 11.26 -17.29 -29.33
N ALA A 675 11.53 -18.24 -28.42
CA ALA A 675 12.00 -17.89 -27.09
C ALA A 675 13.42 -17.31 -27.04
N ASP A 676 14.23 -17.54 -28.07
CA ASP A 676 15.58 -17.03 -28.22
C ASP A 676 15.84 -16.47 -29.64
N ASP A 677 14.80 -16.06 -30.37
CA ASP A 677 14.92 -15.53 -31.74
C ASP A 677 15.49 -16.53 -32.79
N ASN A 678 15.36 -17.85 -32.57
CA ASN A 678 16.05 -18.85 -33.39
C ASN A 678 17.58 -18.58 -33.49
N LEU A 679 18.13 -17.81 -32.54
CA LEU A 679 19.54 -17.47 -32.52
C LEU A 679 20.36 -18.73 -32.26
N HIS A 680 19.81 -19.69 -31.51
CA HIS A 680 20.53 -20.89 -31.11
C HIS A 680 19.87 -22.18 -31.61
N ASP A 681 20.74 -23.16 -31.86
CA ASP A 681 20.39 -24.55 -31.97
C ASP A 681 20.45 -25.14 -30.55
N ARG A 682 19.44 -25.94 -30.15
CA ARG A 682 19.29 -26.56 -28.81
C ARG A 682 20.65 -26.97 -28.22
N PRO A 683 21.10 -26.46 -27.05
CA PRO A 683 22.38 -26.86 -26.47
C PRO A 683 22.50 -28.37 -26.27
N TYR A 684 21.37 -29.04 -26.00
CA TYR A 684 21.29 -30.49 -25.88
C TYR A 684 20.15 -31.02 -26.76
N THR A 685 20.42 -32.08 -27.50
CA THR A 685 19.43 -32.66 -28.45
C THR A 685 18.56 -33.73 -27.82
N GLN A 686 18.91 -34.20 -26.62
CA GLN A 686 18.15 -35.22 -25.91
C GLN A 686 17.82 -34.77 -24.48
N ILE A 687 16.52 -34.62 -24.22
CA ILE A 687 15.94 -34.29 -22.93
C ILE A 687 15.27 -35.54 -22.33
N SER A 688 15.44 -35.82 -21.04
CA SER A 688 14.81 -36.94 -20.35
C SER A 688 14.68 -36.71 -18.84
N GLY A 689 13.52 -36.99 -18.26
CA GLY A 689 13.27 -36.62 -16.87
C GLY A 689 11.78 -36.59 -16.54
N SER A 690 11.44 -35.99 -15.41
CA SER A 690 10.05 -35.82 -14.98
C SER A 690 9.43 -34.51 -15.48
N GLY A 691 10.12 -33.74 -16.33
CA GLY A 691 9.80 -32.34 -16.58
C GLY A 691 10.46 -31.46 -15.52
N ILE A 692 11.09 -30.36 -15.95
CA ILE A 692 11.41 -29.23 -15.08
C ILE A 692 10.42 -28.10 -15.33
N HIS A 693 9.86 -27.60 -14.25
CA HIS A 693 8.72 -26.70 -14.25
C HIS A 693 9.07 -25.38 -13.56
N GLY A 694 8.55 -24.29 -14.09
CA GLY A 694 8.57 -22.96 -13.50
C GLY A 694 7.21 -22.69 -12.91
N GLN A 695 7.20 -22.20 -11.67
CA GLN A 695 5.96 -21.84 -10.98
C GLN A 695 6.06 -20.39 -10.53
N ASP A 696 5.12 -19.60 -11.00
CA ASP A 696 4.95 -18.22 -10.58
C ASP A 696 3.84 -18.14 -9.53
N HIS A 697 4.07 -17.33 -8.50
CA HIS A 697 3.17 -17.17 -7.37
C HIS A 697 2.82 -15.70 -7.16
N ALA A 698 1.55 -15.44 -6.88
CA ALA A 698 1.06 -14.16 -6.37
C ALA A 698 0.16 -14.43 -5.16
N THR A 699 0.70 -14.17 -3.96
CA THR A 699 0.02 -14.47 -2.70
C THR A 699 -0.33 -13.16 -1.99
N LEU A 700 -1.62 -12.86 -1.87
CA LEU A 700 -2.12 -11.76 -1.05
C LEU A 700 -2.53 -12.28 0.32
N VAL A 701 -1.83 -11.85 1.37
CA VAL A 701 -2.23 -12.05 2.76
C VAL A 701 -2.79 -10.73 3.29
N LEU A 702 -4.06 -10.72 3.63
CA LEU A 702 -4.72 -9.54 4.19
C LEU A 702 -4.33 -9.36 5.67
N SER A 703 -4.63 -8.19 6.21
CA SER A 703 -4.33 -7.85 7.60
C SER A 703 -5.47 -7.07 8.22
N SER A 704 -5.61 -7.19 9.54
CA SER A 704 -6.60 -6.49 10.35
C SER A 704 -6.46 -4.97 10.23
N GLY A 705 -5.26 -4.45 9.98
CA GLY A 705 -4.96 -3.01 10.04
C GLY A 705 -4.21 -2.59 11.30
N PHE A 706 -3.89 -3.55 12.19
CA PHE A 706 -2.94 -3.33 13.28
C PHE A 706 -1.59 -2.83 12.75
N ASN A 707 -0.97 -1.90 13.48
CA ASN A 707 0.23 -1.18 13.03
C ASN A 707 0.06 -0.51 11.66
N ASN A 708 -1.19 -0.18 11.29
CA ASN A 708 -1.57 0.38 10.00
C ASN A 708 -1.28 -0.52 8.77
N LEU A 709 -0.91 -1.80 8.91
CA LEU A 709 -0.74 -2.72 7.77
C LEU A 709 -2.08 -3.32 7.36
N LEU A 710 -2.53 -3.08 6.12
CA LEU A 710 -3.83 -3.58 5.61
C LEU A 710 -3.72 -4.85 4.76
N GLY A 711 -2.51 -5.23 4.37
CA GLY A 711 -2.24 -6.45 3.62
C GLY A 711 -0.89 -6.42 2.90
N GLN A 712 -0.45 -7.61 2.49
CA GLN A 712 0.78 -7.82 1.75
C GLN A 712 0.53 -8.71 0.53
N LEU A 713 0.78 -8.19 -0.68
CA LEU A 713 0.86 -9.00 -1.90
C LEU A 713 2.32 -9.36 -2.13
N SER A 714 2.62 -10.65 -2.27
CA SER A 714 3.98 -11.14 -2.52
C SER A 714 4.03 -11.85 -3.88
N PHE A 715 4.99 -11.46 -4.71
CA PHE A 715 5.32 -12.15 -5.96
C PHE A 715 6.58 -13.00 -5.76
N SER A 716 6.51 -14.23 -6.22
CA SER A 716 7.68 -15.11 -6.21
C SER A 716 7.69 -16.08 -7.39
N ASN A 717 8.87 -16.61 -7.68
CA ASN A 717 9.08 -17.62 -8.69
C ASN A 717 9.89 -18.77 -8.08
N THR A 718 9.48 -19.98 -8.40
CA THR A 718 10.11 -21.24 -7.99
C THR A 718 10.28 -22.14 -9.19
N THR A 719 11.20 -23.09 -9.12
CA THR A 719 11.28 -24.19 -10.09
C THR A 719 11.19 -25.52 -9.38
N SER A 720 10.59 -26.51 -10.02
CA SER A 720 10.39 -27.86 -9.48
C SER A 720 10.66 -28.93 -10.54
N GLY A 721 10.86 -30.16 -10.10
CA GLY A 721 11.16 -31.29 -10.99
C GLY A 721 12.65 -31.47 -11.26
N VAL A 722 12.96 -32.49 -12.06
CA VAL A 722 14.32 -32.88 -12.45
C VAL A 722 14.33 -33.22 -13.92
N GLU A 723 15.26 -32.62 -14.66
CA GLU A 723 15.43 -32.84 -16.08
C GLU A 723 16.88 -33.17 -16.41
N ASN A 724 17.11 -34.15 -17.29
CA ASN A 724 18.44 -34.50 -17.78
C ASN A 724 18.56 -34.06 -19.23
N PHE A 725 19.46 -33.11 -19.46
CA PHE A 725 19.86 -32.67 -20.78
C PHE A 725 21.10 -33.47 -21.20
N SER A 726 21.11 -34.02 -22.39
CA SER A 726 22.18 -34.89 -22.88
C SER A 726 22.34 -34.79 -24.39
N ARG A 727 23.49 -35.27 -24.90
CA ARG A 727 23.87 -35.17 -26.32
C ARG A 727 23.96 -33.71 -26.76
N PRO A 728 25.06 -33.01 -26.39
CA PRO A 728 25.28 -31.65 -26.82
C PRO A 728 25.24 -31.59 -28.36
N ASN A 729 24.65 -30.51 -28.88
CA ASN A 729 24.50 -30.29 -30.31
C ASN A 729 25.82 -29.92 -30.98
#